data_AF-A0A517XVJ2-F1
#
_entry.id   AF-A0A517XVJ2-F1
#
_cell.length_a   1.000
_cell.length_b   1.000
_cell.length_c   1.000
_cell.angle_alpha   90.00
_cell.angle_beta   90.00
_cell.angle_gamma   90.00
#
_symmetry.space_group_name_H-M   'P 1'
#
loop_
_entity.id
_entity.type
_entity.pdbx_description
1 polymer ?
#
loop_
_entity_poly.entity_id
_entity_poly.type
_entity_poly.pdbx_seq_one_letter_code
_entity_poly.pdbx_strand_id
1 'polypeptide(L)'
;MLTARGYWFLVLVAFLLALGVVVLPDYTVVPAILGLTLFAWFAWEWVMFRTRVLACVPRMRAERRLVQGGREVPMVWAGLPFEVRLCVAHDGFARLPFVFLEDRLPQAADLDAGSNSGAYLISAEEPANLTFTLKAPGPGVLRFEGVRVRVADVHGFFHVRRFLRDEVETLILPPFTDEEGRQRADKRMNTLPPPGGHRLRRPGSGSELLDLRDYIPGDPPKMIAWKASARRDRLITKEYESDVPVRAVLFLDTSEGVRLGPPGTTPLARMAALASGVAQAAAANRDLVGLTTFDEEAALALKPARTRIHMLDMMRRLAEAAALQPTPRGAPPEQLTRRAYPLAEELYPELTDRKLNTVPLSRLWLPMLERWWGWIVLLLILSPVLTASSIAYFGPNKIASWWIDTTAKMGLSLIRNSFVRRTDGIFGLFLRFGCLLVTFLLPSLIGGLIWLIYGVRGWFGAKKVELVQRKRLCAVMAQLDGTGVDAVERLVHDDAAYAVRVGKFLADRQIRVPVPLYDDLGRFRFRSPGKVQVLAAELVRAVSRARDNELYVILADLAELGPDLGPLEKAARVARARKHHVMVILPWPADLPGPDDKPTPKLPGRNPTMKAATVLDAMAKHYHEQFRRVRRALGRSGATVIRVNETDPVRVVLDRLDRLRGLRTRR
;
A
#
# COMPACT_ATOMS: atom_id res chain seq x y z
N MET A 1 -25.15 6.90 -14.29
CA MET A 1 -25.00 8.24 -13.70
C MET A 1 -24.95 9.25 -14.83
N LEU A 2 -25.54 10.43 -14.62
CA LEU A 2 -25.48 11.52 -15.60
C LEU A 2 -24.09 12.18 -15.56
N THR A 3 -23.52 12.51 -16.71
CA THR A 3 -22.32 13.35 -16.79
C THR A 3 -22.70 14.83 -16.72
N ALA A 4 -21.71 15.71 -16.57
CA ALA A 4 -21.94 17.15 -16.68
C ALA A 4 -22.53 17.54 -18.05
N ARG A 5 -22.14 16.85 -19.13
CA ARG A 5 -22.70 17.05 -20.47
C ARG A 5 -24.17 16.64 -20.53
N GLY A 6 -24.52 15.47 -20.02
CA GLY A 6 -25.92 15.02 -19.96
C GLY A 6 -26.79 15.95 -19.11
N TYR A 7 -26.22 16.53 -18.05
CA TYR A 7 -26.90 17.52 -17.22
C TYR A 7 -27.20 18.81 -17.99
N TRP A 8 -26.19 19.43 -18.61
CA TRP A 8 -26.39 20.65 -19.39
C TRP A 8 -27.29 20.43 -20.60
N PHE A 9 -27.25 19.23 -21.20
CA PHE A 9 -28.19 18.84 -22.24
C PHE A 9 -29.63 18.83 -21.71
N LEU A 10 -29.89 18.23 -20.55
CA LEU A 10 -31.22 18.27 -19.93
C LEU A 10 -31.67 19.70 -19.55
N VAL A 11 -30.75 20.55 -19.09
CA VAL A 11 -31.05 21.97 -18.81
C VAL A 11 -31.44 22.70 -20.10
N LEU A 12 -30.73 22.47 -21.21
CA LEU A 12 -31.07 23.03 -22.51
C LEU A 12 -32.44 22.54 -22.99
N VAL A 13 -32.72 21.24 -22.87
CA VAL A 13 -34.03 20.66 -23.21
C VAL A 13 -35.14 21.27 -22.37
N ALA A 14 -34.94 21.38 -21.04
CA ALA A 14 -35.91 22.00 -20.15
C ALA A 14 -36.12 23.49 -20.48
N PHE A 15 -35.06 24.20 -20.86
CA PHE A 15 -35.15 25.58 -21.31
C PHE A 15 -35.94 25.71 -22.62
N LEU A 16 -35.71 24.85 -23.62
CA LEU A 16 -36.45 24.84 -24.88
C LEU A 16 -37.94 24.52 -24.67
N LEU A 17 -38.25 23.57 -23.77
CA LEU A 17 -39.63 23.26 -23.39
C LEU A 17 -40.29 24.45 -22.67
N ALA A 18 -39.59 25.09 -21.73
CA ALA A 18 -40.09 26.25 -21.01
C ALA A 18 -40.30 27.45 -21.96
N LEU A 19 -39.35 27.71 -22.86
CA LEU A 19 -39.45 28.72 -23.91
C LEU A 19 -40.64 28.43 -24.82
N GLY A 20 -40.82 27.16 -25.21
CA GLY A 20 -41.98 26.70 -25.96
C GLY A 20 -43.28 27.06 -25.24
N VAL A 21 -43.43 26.72 -23.95
CA VAL A 21 -44.63 27.04 -23.15
C VAL A 21 -44.87 28.54 -23.00
N VAL A 22 -43.82 29.35 -22.86
CA VAL A 22 -43.94 30.81 -22.70
C VAL A 22 -44.29 31.52 -24.02
N VAL A 23 -43.74 31.05 -25.15
CA VAL A 23 -43.90 31.67 -26.49
C VAL A 23 -45.08 31.08 -27.29
N LEU A 24 -45.60 29.93 -26.85
CA LEU A 24 -46.77 29.24 -27.41
C LEU A 24 -48.01 30.13 -27.65
N PRO A 25 -48.32 31.17 -26.84
CA PRO A 25 -49.49 32.02 -27.08
C PRO A 25 -49.41 32.88 -28.34
N ASP A 26 -48.21 33.23 -28.81
CA ASP A 26 -48.07 34.34 -29.75
C ASP A 26 -47.53 33.94 -31.14
N TYR A 27 -46.60 32.98 -31.30
CA TYR A 27 -46.01 32.77 -32.65
C TYR A 27 -45.59 31.35 -33.10
N THR A 28 -45.07 30.40 -32.31
CA THR A 28 -44.70 29.05 -32.87
C THR A 28 -44.60 27.90 -31.85
N VAL A 29 -45.07 26.69 -32.23
CA VAL A 29 -44.94 25.41 -31.47
C VAL A 29 -43.53 24.79 -31.62
N VAL A 30 -42.70 25.34 -32.50
CA VAL A 30 -41.41 24.79 -32.93
C VAL A 30 -40.44 24.51 -31.75
N PRO A 31 -40.23 25.43 -30.77
CA PRO A 31 -39.31 25.16 -29.66
C PRO A 31 -39.75 24.00 -28.77
N ALA A 32 -41.06 23.83 -28.57
CA ALA A 32 -41.62 22.74 -27.78
C ALA A 32 -41.43 21.38 -28.47
N ILE A 33 -41.67 21.30 -29.79
CA ILE A 33 -41.45 20.08 -30.58
C ILE A 33 -39.97 19.72 -30.60
N LEU A 34 -39.07 20.71 -30.78
CA LEU A 34 -37.63 20.50 -30.72
C LEU A 34 -37.20 19.96 -29.35
N GLY A 35 -37.69 20.58 -28.27
CA GLY A 35 -37.43 20.13 -26.90
C GLY A 35 -37.90 18.70 -26.64
N LEU A 36 -39.13 18.36 -27.05
CA LEU A 36 -39.68 17.00 -26.90
C LEU A 36 -38.91 15.97 -27.73
N THR A 37 -38.51 16.33 -28.96
CA THR A 37 -37.72 15.45 -29.83
C THR A 37 -36.34 15.17 -29.22
N LEU A 38 -35.64 16.21 -28.75
CA LEU A 38 -34.35 16.06 -28.08
C LEU A 38 -34.47 15.26 -26.77
N PHE A 39 -35.57 15.44 -26.02
CA PHE A 39 -35.85 14.65 -24.82
C PHE A 39 -36.09 13.17 -25.15
N ALA A 40 -36.91 12.88 -26.16
CA ALA A 40 -37.19 11.51 -26.61
C ALA A 40 -35.93 10.80 -27.09
N TRP A 41 -35.09 11.50 -27.87
CA TRP A 41 -33.78 10.99 -28.28
C TRP A 41 -32.86 10.70 -27.09
N PHE A 42 -32.77 11.63 -26.13
CA PHE A 42 -31.98 11.44 -24.91
C PHE A 42 -32.46 10.27 -24.04
N ALA A 43 -33.79 10.10 -23.93
CA ALA A 43 -34.39 8.97 -23.23
C ALA A 43 -34.10 7.64 -23.96
N TRP A 44 -34.14 7.64 -25.29
CA TRP A 44 -33.76 6.49 -26.11
C TRP A 44 -32.28 6.11 -25.92
N GLU A 45 -31.37 7.08 -25.96
CA GLU A 45 -29.94 6.88 -25.66
C GLU A 45 -29.75 6.30 -24.25
N TRP A 46 -30.53 6.76 -23.27
CA TRP A 46 -30.49 6.22 -21.91
C TRP A 46 -30.93 4.75 -21.85
N VAL A 47 -32.05 4.40 -22.50
CA VAL A 47 -32.56 3.02 -22.55
C VAL A 47 -31.52 2.11 -23.20
N MET A 48 -30.98 2.51 -24.35
CA MET A 48 -29.96 1.73 -25.08
C MET A 48 -28.67 1.58 -24.28
N PHE A 49 -28.23 2.64 -23.59
CA PHE A 49 -27.07 2.55 -22.71
C PHE A 49 -27.34 1.61 -21.53
N ARG A 50 -28.53 1.70 -20.91
CA ARG A 50 -28.90 0.89 -19.73
C ARG A 50 -29.01 -0.59 -20.08
N THR A 51 -29.61 -0.94 -21.21
CA THR A 51 -29.72 -2.33 -21.66
C THR A 51 -28.35 -2.94 -21.93
N ARG A 52 -27.45 -2.22 -22.63
CA ARG A 52 -26.06 -2.67 -22.86
C ARG A 52 -25.29 -2.87 -21.56
N VAL A 53 -25.37 -1.91 -20.63
CA VAL A 53 -24.69 -2.00 -19.34
C VAL A 53 -25.18 -3.20 -18.53
N LEU A 54 -26.50 -3.42 -18.47
CA LEU A 54 -27.07 -4.55 -17.72
C LEU A 54 -26.72 -5.91 -18.34
N ALA A 55 -26.58 -5.98 -19.66
CA ALA A 55 -26.19 -7.20 -20.37
C ALA A 55 -24.68 -7.51 -20.25
N CYS A 56 -23.81 -6.51 -20.38
CA CYS A 56 -22.38 -6.72 -20.54
C CYS A 56 -21.58 -6.55 -19.23
N VAL A 57 -21.87 -5.54 -18.40
CA VAL A 57 -21.03 -5.20 -17.22
C VAL A 57 -20.99 -6.30 -16.15
N PRO A 58 -22.09 -6.98 -15.79
CA PRO A 58 -22.03 -8.09 -14.83
C PRO A 58 -21.24 -9.31 -15.30
N ARG A 59 -21.06 -9.44 -16.62
CA ARG A 59 -20.35 -10.56 -17.26
C ARG A 59 -18.90 -10.21 -17.64
N MET A 60 -18.41 -9.06 -17.19
CA MET A 60 -17.01 -8.69 -17.40
C MET A 60 -16.09 -9.51 -16.51
N ARG A 61 -14.95 -9.93 -17.08
CA ARG A 61 -13.88 -10.63 -16.39
C ARG A 61 -12.57 -9.92 -16.66
N ALA A 62 -11.72 -9.87 -15.65
CA ALA A 62 -10.36 -9.38 -15.74
C ALA A 62 -9.43 -10.55 -15.46
N GLU A 63 -8.45 -10.76 -16.34
CA GLU A 63 -7.37 -11.72 -16.15
C GLU A 63 -6.06 -10.97 -16.24
N ARG A 64 -5.21 -11.12 -15.22
CA ARG A 64 -3.86 -10.55 -15.22
C ARG A 64 -2.79 -11.61 -15.26
N ARG A 65 -1.71 -11.29 -15.97
CA ARG A 65 -0.51 -12.12 -16.06
C ARG A 65 0.72 -11.26 -15.82
N LEU A 66 1.66 -11.79 -15.04
CA LEU A 66 2.91 -11.12 -14.71
C LEU A 66 4.04 -11.73 -15.53
N VAL A 67 4.76 -10.89 -16.28
CA VAL A 67 5.84 -11.32 -17.16
C VAL A 67 7.15 -10.67 -16.70
N GLN A 68 8.16 -11.49 -16.41
CA GLN A 68 9.50 -11.01 -16.05
C GLN A 68 10.53 -11.81 -16.86
N GLY A 69 11.45 -11.12 -17.54
CA GLY A 69 12.42 -11.78 -18.43
C GLY A 69 11.79 -12.51 -19.62
N GLY A 70 10.64 -12.04 -20.11
CA GLY A 70 9.94 -12.60 -21.27
C GLY A 70 9.14 -13.88 -21.01
N ARG A 71 9.01 -14.32 -19.74
CA ARG A 71 8.19 -15.47 -19.35
C ARG A 71 7.18 -15.07 -18.28
N GLU A 72 6.04 -15.76 -18.25
CA GLU A 72 5.07 -15.63 -17.18
C GLU A 72 5.66 -16.21 -15.89
N VAL A 73 5.61 -15.44 -14.81
CA VAL A 73 6.22 -15.80 -13.53
C VAL A 73 5.19 -15.75 -12.40
N PRO A 74 5.18 -16.76 -11.51
CA PRO A 74 4.29 -16.77 -10.34
C PRO A 74 4.80 -15.89 -9.19
N MET A 75 6.03 -15.40 -9.28
CA MET A 75 6.72 -14.56 -8.29
C MET A 75 7.63 -13.58 -9.02
N VAL A 76 7.80 -12.37 -8.47
CA VAL A 76 8.64 -11.33 -9.08
C VAL A 76 9.85 -11.03 -8.22
N TRP A 77 10.99 -10.70 -8.84
CA TRP A 77 12.19 -10.28 -8.11
C TRP A 77 12.17 -8.78 -7.85
N ALA A 78 12.48 -8.37 -6.62
CA ALA A 78 12.64 -6.96 -6.27
C ALA A 78 13.79 -6.32 -7.06
N GLY A 79 13.66 -5.03 -7.36
CA GLY A 79 14.67 -4.24 -8.07
C GLY A 79 14.68 -4.42 -9.60
N LEU A 80 14.10 -5.50 -10.12
CA LEU A 80 13.95 -5.73 -11.56
C LEU A 80 12.55 -5.31 -12.03
N PRO A 81 12.42 -4.62 -13.18
CA PRO A 81 11.12 -4.30 -13.74
C PRO A 81 10.39 -5.59 -14.18
N PHE A 82 9.06 -5.60 -14.08
CA PHE A 82 8.20 -6.66 -14.58
C PHE A 82 6.98 -6.07 -15.28
N GLU A 83 6.53 -6.74 -16.34
CA GLU A 83 5.40 -6.33 -17.16
C GLU A 83 4.11 -6.94 -16.61
N VAL A 84 3.09 -6.11 -16.45
CA VAL A 84 1.72 -6.51 -16.09
C VAL A 84 0.88 -6.47 -17.37
N ARG A 85 0.34 -7.63 -17.76
CA ARG A 85 -0.60 -7.75 -18.87
C ARG A 85 -1.99 -8.01 -18.32
N LEU A 86 -2.87 -7.03 -18.45
CA LEU A 86 -4.26 -7.09 -18.02
C LEU A 86 -5.16 -7.25 -19.26
N CYS A 87 -5.91 -8.34 -19.30
CA CYS A 87 -6.94 -8.59 -20.31
C CYS A 87 -8.32 -8.42 -19.65
N VAL A 88 -9.16 -7.55 -20.21
CA VAL A 88 -10.55 -7.36 -19.76
C VAL A 88 -11.49 -7.73 -20.91
N ALA A 89 -12.33 -8.73 -20.67
CA ALA A 89 -13.28 -9.28 -21.64
C ALA A 89 -14.70 -9.34 -21.07
N HIS A 90 -15.71 -9.50 -21.92
CA HIS A 90 -17.09 -9.74 -21.50
C HIS A 90 -17.83 -10.71 -22.43
N ASP A 91 -18.76 -11.47 -21.86
CA ASP A 91 -19.61 -12.42 -22.61
C ASP A 91 -20.98 -11.82 -22.99
N GLY A 92 -21.07 -10.49 -23.07
CA GLY A 92 -22.27 -9.77 -23.49
C GLY A 92 -22.45 -9.71 -25.00
N PHE A 93 -23.70 -9.68 -25.47
CA PHE A 93 -24.03 -9.63 -26.90
C PHE A 93 -23.78 -8.26 -27.55
N ALA A 94 -23.66 -7.20 -26.75
CA ALA A 94 -23.53 -5.83 -27.25
C ALA A 94 -22.10 -5.31 -27.10
N ARG A 95 -21.69 -4.46 -28.06
CA ARG A 95 -20.40 -3.75 -28.01
C ARG A 95 -20.47 -2.57 -27.05
N LEU A 96 -19.41 -2.38 -26.28
CA LEU A 96 -19.23 -1.23 -25.39
C LEU A 96 -18.28 -0.24 -26.05
N PRO A 97 -18.80 0.90 -26.56
CA PRO A 97 -18.03 1.79 -27.43
C PRO A 97 -16.92 2.54 -26.69
N PHE A 98 -17.14 2.87 -25.41
CA PHE A 98 -16.17 3.61 -24.61
C PHE A 98 -16.06 3.00 -23.21
N VAL A 99 -15.00 2.22 -23.00
CA VAL A 99 -14.64 1.64 -21.71
C VAL A 99 -13.30 2.22 -21.29
N PHE A 100 -13.31 3.00 -20.22
CA PHE A 100 -12.10 3.47 -19.57
C PHE A 100 -11.71 2.48 -18.49
N LEU A 101 -10.54 1.88 -18.64
CA LEU A 101 -9.93 0.95 -17.70
C LEU A 101 -8.83 1.67 -16.95
N GLU A 102 -8.78 1.49 -15.63
CA GLU A 102 -7.71 1.98 -14.79
C GLU A 102 -7.39 0.91 -13.74
N ASP A 103 -6.23 0.27 -13.85
CA ASP A 103 -5.81 -0.73 -12.90
C ASP A 103 -5.33 -0.06 -11.60
N ARG A 104 -5.76 -0.60 -10.46
CA ARG A 104 -5.34 -0.10 -9.16
C ARG A 104 -3.96 -0.64 -8.85
N LEU A 105 -2.97 0.25 -8.87
CA LEU A 105 -1.60 -0.13 -8.59
C LEU A 105 -1.42 -0.65 -7.15
N PRO A 106 -0.67 -1.74 -6.96
CA PRO A 106 -0.35 -2.28 -5.64
C PRO A 106 0.58 -1.32 -4.87
N GLN A 107 0.47 -1.26 -3.54
CA GLN A 107 1.30 -0.35 -2.74
C GLN A 107 2.79 -0.71 -2.71
N ALA A 108 3.12 -1.96 -3.01
CA ALA A 108 4.48 -2.49 -2.94
C ALA A 108 5.28 -2.30 -4.25
N ALA A 109 4.71 -1.66 -5.27
CA ALA A 109 5.40 -1.41 -6.53
C ALA A 109 5.03 -0.05 -7.13
N ASP A 110 6.01 0.54 -7.79
CA ASP A 110 5.88 1.82 -8.49
C ASP A 110 5.75 1.59 -9.99
N LEU A 111 5.05 2.51 -10.68
CA LEU A 111 4.95 2.51 -12.13
C LEU A 111 6.28 2.96 -12.74
N ASP A 112 6.92 2.06 -13.49
CA ASP A 112 8.23 2.31 -14.11
C ASP A 112 8.08 2.81 -15.55
N ALA A 113 7.19 2.16 -16.33
CA ALA A 113 6.90 2.55 -17.71
C ALA A 113 5.45 2.24 -18.11
N GLY A 114 4.93 3.02 -19.07
CA GLY A 114 3.57 2.86 -19.59
C GLY A 114 2.52 3.63 -18.78
N SER A 115 1.24 3.33 -19.03
CA SER A 115 0.10 3.90 -18.33
C SER A 115 -0.73 2.78 -17.71
N ASN A 116 -1.09 2.89 -16.44
CA ASN A 116 -2.01 1.98 -15.77
C ASN A 116 -3.49 2.26 -16.13
N SER A 117 -3.74 3.15 -17.10
CA SER A 117 -5.07 3.47 -17.58
C SER A 117 -5.12 3.61 -19.10
N GLY A 118 -6.28 3.30 -19.68
CA GLY A 118 -6.51 3.38 -21.11
C GLY A 118 -7.99 3.41 -21.45
N ALA A 119 -8.32 3.91 -22.64
CA ALA A 119 -9.66 3.90 -23.20
C ALA A 119 -9.74 2.88 -24.33
N TYR A 120 -10.74 2.01 -24.28
CA TYR A 120 -10.89 0.88 -25.18
C TYR A 120 -12.33 0.76 -25.66
N LEU A 121 -12.48 0.21 -26.86
CA LEU A 121 -13.73 -0.40 -27.30
C LEU A 121 -13.64 -1.88 -26.94
N ILE A 122 -14.67 -2.41 -26.27
CA ILE A 122 -14.70 -3.82 -25.87
C ILE A 122 -15.91 -4.49 -26.54
N SER A 123 -15.67 -5.65 -27.14
CA SER A 123 -16.69 -6.55 -27.64
C SER A 123 -16.41 -7.97 -27.20
N ALA A 124 -17.31 -8.91 -27.49
CA ALA A 124 -17.09 -10.33 -27.17
C ALA A 124 -15.87 -10.93 -27.92
N GLU A 125 -15.52 -10.37 -29.09
CA GLU A 125 -14.41 -10.84 -29.93
C GLU A 125 -13.13 -10.01 -29.74
N GLU A 126 -13.26 -8.77 -29.28
CA GLU A 126 -12.16 -7.83 -29.09
C GLU A 126 -12.01 -7.46 -27.61
N PRO A 127 -11.21 -8.22 -26.84
CA PRO A 127 -10.92 -7.90 -25.44
C PRO A 127 -9.96 -6.70 -25.34
N ALA A 128 -10.09 -5.94 -24.26
CA ALA A 128 -9.16 -4.85 -23.97
C ALA A 128 -7.88 -5.38 -23.33
N ASN A 129 -6.74 -5.07 -23.93
CA ASN A 129 -5.42 -5.40 -23.40
C ASN A 129 -4.72 -4.14 -22.92
N LEU A 130 -4.45 -4.07 -21.61
CA LEU A 130 -3.69 -3.02 -20.97
C LEU A 130 -2.35 -3.60 -20.49
N THR A 131 -1.27 -2.99 -20.96
CA THR A 131 0.10 -3.42 -20.62
C THR A 131 0.87 -2.25 -20.02
N PHE A 132 1.49 -2.48 -18.87
CA PHE A 132 2.37 -1.51 -18.21
C PHE A 132 3.45 -2.22 -17.40
N THR A 133 4.52 -1.50 -17.06
CA THR A 133 5.68 -2.04 -16.34
C THR A 133 5.72 -1.49 -14.94
N LEU A 134 5.85 -2.39 -13.96
CA LEU A 134 6.02 -2.05 -12.55
C LEU A 134 7.41 -2.43 -12.06
N LYS A 135 7.86 -1.76 -11.01
CA LYS A 135 9.10 -2.07 -10.29
C LYS A 135 8.83 -2.10 -8.80
N ALA A 136 9.16 -3.23 -8.17
CA ALA A 136 9.08 -3.37 -6.72
C ALA A 136 10.42 -2.94 -6.07
N PRO A 137 10.44 -1.95 -5.16
CA PRO A 137 11.68 -1.47 -4.54
C PRO A 137 12.29 -2.45 -3.54
N GLY A 138 11.53 -3.39 -2.98
CA GLY A 138 12.06 -4.40 -2.06
C GLY A 138 11.13 -5.59 -1.86
N PRO A 139 11.57 -6.60 -1.11
CA PRO A 139 10.81 -7.83 -0.89
C PRO A 139 9.52 -7.59 -0.10
N GLY A 140 8.57 -8.51 -0.27
CA GLY A 140 7.28 -8.48 0.39
C GLY A 140 6.22 -9.18 -0.46
N VAL A 141 5.01 -8.61 -0.48
CA VAL A 141 3.90 -9.14 -1.26
C VAL A 141 3.27 -8.06 -2.13
N LEU A 142 3.00 -8.44 -3.37
CA LEU A 142 2.31 -7.66 -4.38
C LEU A 142 0.84 -8.09 -4.39
N ARG A 143 -0.06 -7.19 -4.01
CA ARG A 143 -1.49 -7.47 -3.97
C ARG A 143 -2.24 -6.55 -4.91
N PHE A 144 -2.83 -7.14 -5.95
CA PHE A 144 -3.73 -6.45 -6.84
C PHE A 144 -5.16 -6.63 -6.35
N GLU A 145 -5.90 -5.54 -6.21
CA GLU A 145 -7.31 -5.59 -5.76
C GLU A 145 -8.28 -5.74 -6.93
N GLY A 146 -7.95 -5.16 -8.09
CA GLY A 146 -8.86 -5.12 -9.23
C GLY A 146 -8.76 -3.84 -10.06
N VAL A 147 -9.67 -3.74 -11.02
CA VAL A 147 -9.65 -2.74 -12.10
C VAL A 147 -10.85 -1.82 -11.98
N ARG A 148 -10.61 -0.50 -12.04
CA ARG A 148 -11.68 0.49 -12.18
C ARG A 148 -12.14 0.53 -13.62
N VAL A 149 -13.41 0.22 -13.84
CA VAL A 149 -14.05 0.22 -15.15
C VAL A 149 -15.10 1.32 -15.20
N ARG A 150 -14.94 2.25 -16.13
CA ARG A 150 -15.94 3.28 -16.43
C ARG A 150 -16.43 3.11 -17.85
N VAL A 151 -17.67 2.63 -17.98
CA VAL A 151 -18.37 2.52 -19.26
C VAL A 151 -19.15 3.81 -19.51
N ALA A 152 -18.99 4.40 -20.69
CA ALA A 152 -19.76 5.55 -21.13
C ALA A 152 -20.49 5.27 -22.46
N ASP A 153 -21.50 6.07 -22.75
CA ASP A 153 -22.15 6.14 -24.05
C ASP A 153 -21.29 6.91 -25.08
N VAL A 154 -21.66 6.84 -26.35
CA VAL A 154 -20.96 7.50 -27.46
C VAL A 154 -20.97 9.03 -27.31
N HIS A 155 -22.08 9.60 -26.84
CA HIS A 155 -22.25 11.05 -26.67
C HIS A 155 -21.67 11.56 -25.34
N GLY A 156 -21.34 10.64 -24.42
CA GLY A 156 -20.83 10.95 -23.10
C GLY A 156 -21.86 11.58 -22.17
N PHE A 157 -23.16 11.32 -22.37
CA PHE A 157 -24.24 11.73 -21.46
C PHE A 157 -24.34 10.86 -20.20
N PHE A 158 -24.04 9.58 -20.32
CA PHE A 158 -24.22 8.57 -19.29
C PHE A 158 -22.94 7.82 -19.02
N HIS A 159 -22.66 7.55 -17.75
CA HIS A 159 -21.56 6.67 -17.38
C HIS A 159 -21.96 5.76 -16.21
N VAL A 160 -21.36 4.58 -16.16
CA VAL A 160 -21.44 3.65 -15.04
C VAL A 160 -20.02 3.31 -14.63
N ARG A 161 -19.77 3.37 -13.32
CA ARG A 161 -18.52 2.93 -12.70
C ARG A 161 -18.75 1.57 -12.08
N ARG A 162 -17.83 0.64 -12.33
CA ARG A 162 -17.78 -0.66 -11.70
C ARG A 162 -16.34 -0.94 -11.30
N PHE A 163 -16.17 -1.60 -10.16
CA PHE A 163 -14.89 -2.15 -9.76
C PHE A 163 -14.91 -3.65 -10.09
N LEU A 164 -14.06 -4.09 -11.01
CA LEU A 164 -13.88 -5.52 -11.31
C LEU A 164 -12.86 -6.06 -10.32
N ARG A 165 -13.31 -6.92 -9.41
CA ARG A 165 -12.42 -7.61 -8.48
C ARG A 165 -11.65 -8.68 -9.24
N ASP A 166 -10.35 -8.57 -9.17
CA ASP A 166 -9.39 -9.56 -9.63
C ASP A 166 -8.36 -9.53 -8.50
N GLU A 167 -8.54 -10.39 -7.50
CA GLU A 167 -7.67 -10.41 -6.32
C GLU A 167 -6.55 -11.40 -6.59
N VAL A 168 -5.36 -10.87 -6.92
CA VAL A 168 -4.16 -11.68 -7.16
C VAL A 168 -3.08 -11.24 -6.21
N GLU A 169 -2.56 -12.19 -5.45
CA GLU A 169 -1.47 -12.01 -4.50
C GLU A 169 -0.23 -12.75 -5.00
N THR A 170 0.90 -12.05 -5.06
CA THR A 170 2.15 -12.58 -5.60
C THR A 170 3.31 -12.16 -4.72
N LEU A 171 4.22 -13.08 -4.43
CA LEU A 171 5.40 -12.78 -3.63
C LEU A 171 6.44 -12.00 -4.43
N ILE A 172 7.02 -11.00 -3.77
CA ILE A 172 8.16 -10.23 -4.25
C ILE A 172 9.39 -10.80 -3.56
N LEU A 173 10.19 -11.56 -4.30
CA LEU A 173 11.43 -12.13 -3.81
C LEU A 173 12.45 -11.02 -3.54
N PRO A 174 13.34 -11.18 -2.53
CA PRO A 174 14.45 -10.26 -2.32
C PRO A 174 15.27 -10.07 -3.59
N PRO A 175 15.94 -8.93 -3.78
CA PRO A 175 16.61 -8.63 -5.03
C PRO A 175 17.59 -9.75 -5.42
N PHE A 176 17.54 -10.11 -6.70
CA PHE A 176 18.53 -10.99 -7.29
C PHE A 176 19.81 -10.16 -7.47
N THR A 177 20.86 -10.51 -6.75
CA THR A 177 22.17 -9.86 -6.89
C THR A 177 22.85 -10.45 -8.13
N ASP A 178 22.32 -10.14 -9.32
CA ASP A 178 22.82 -10.65 -10.61
C ASP A 178 24.27 -10.21 -10.87
N GLU A 179 24.67 -9.05 -10.36
CA GLU A 179 26.02 -8.53 -10.60
C GLU A 179 27.11 -9.16 -9.70
N GLU A 180 26.74 -9.90 -8.64
CA GLU A 180 27.69 -10.47 -7.65
C GLU A 180 27.90 -11.99 -7.76
N GLY A 181 27.39 -12.60 -8.83
CA GLY A 181 28.07 -13.74 -9.45
C GLY A 181 29.44 -13.38 -10.03
N ARG A 182 29.82 -12.09 -10.09
CA ARG A 182 31.18 -11.64 -10.46
C ARG A 182 32.21 -11.71 -9.34
N GLN A 183 31.82 -11.93 -8.09
CA GLN A 183 32.77 -12.50 -7.15
C GLN A 183 32.72 -14.02 -7.30
N ARG A 184 33.23 -14.51 -8.45
CA ARG A 184 34.19 -15.60 -8.32
C ARG A 184 35.12 -15.09 -7.23
N ALA A 185 35.12 -15.71 -6.05
CA ALA A 185 36.26 -15.63 -5.15
C ALA A 185 37.45 -15.71 -6.09
N ASP A 186 38.15 -14.58 -6.23
CA ASP A 186 38.97 -14.27 -7.38
C ASP A 186 39.74 -15.55 -7.69
N LYS A 187 39.48 -16.20 -8.83
CA LYS A 187 40.14 -17.45 -9.21
C LYS A 187 41.60 -17.14 -9.60
N ARG A 188 42.21 -16.20 -8.88
CA ARG A 188 43.57 -15.71 -8.95
C ARG A 188 44.51 -16.51 -8.08
N MET A 189 44.04 -17.30 -7.12
CA MET A 189 44.96 -18.00 -6.22
C MET A 189 45.21 -19.45 -6.63
N ASN A 190 45.64 -19.63 -7.88
CA ASN A 190 46.48 -20.77 -8.28
C ASN A 190 47.96 -20.45 -8.02
N THR A 191 48.26 -19.48 -7.14
CA THR A 191 49.60 -19.16 -6.66
C THR A 191 49.89 -20.02 -5.44
N LEU A 192 50.99 -20.77 -5.52
CA LEU A 192 51.61 -21.42 -4.37
C LEU A 192 51.65 -20.43 -3.19
N PRO A 193 51.24 -20.84 -1.98
CA PRO A 193 51.37 -19.97 -0.82
C PRO A 193 52.85 -19.59 -0.65
N PRO A 194 53.15 -18.35 -0.22
CA PRO A 194 54.52 -17.97 0.10
C PRO A 194 55.10 -18.93 1.15
N PRO A 195 56.40 -19.26 1.08
CA PRO A 195 57.03 -20.20 2.02
C PRO A 195 56.81 -19.75 3.46
N GLY A 196 56.37 -20.68 4.32
CA GLY A 196 56.13 -20.46 5.76
C GLY A 196 54.66 -20.48 6.22
N GLY A 197 53.68 -20.54 5.31
CA GLY A 197 52.25 -20.67 5.66
C GLY A 197 51.76 -22.12 5.65
N HIS A 198 51.77 -22.82 6.78
CA HIS A 198 51.13 -24.14 6.89
C HIS A 198 49.60 -24.00 6.82
N ARG A 199 49.02 -24.30 5.65
CA ARG A 199 47.60 -24.69 5.57
C ARG A 199 47.48 -26.07 6.22
N LEU A 200 46.56 -26.25 7.16
CA LEU A 200 46.10 -27.58 7.59
C LEU A 200 45.26 -28.19 6.46
N ARG A 201 45.90 -28.51 5.33
CA ARG A 201 45.26 -29.24 4.24
C ARG A 201 45.05 -30.66 4.72
N ARG A 202 43.81 -31.13 4.72
CA ARG A 202 43.47 -32.49 5.10
C ARG A 202 43.19 -33.31 3.84
N PRO A 203 43.63 -34.57 3.79
CA PRO A 203 43.24 -35.47 2.71
C PRO A 203 41.73 -35.70 2.74
N GLY A 204 41.11 -35.75 1.58
CA GLY A 204 39.66 -35.91 1.43
C GLY A 204 39.22 -36.11 -0.02
N SER A 205 37.92 -35.98 -0.25
CA SER A 205 37.27 -36.28 -1.54
C SER A 205 37.05 -35.04 -2.43
N GLY A 206 37.84 -33.98 -2.27
CA GLY A 206 37.71 -32.79 -3.11
C GLY A 206 38.24 -33.01 -4.53
N SER A 207 38.20 -31.97 -5.34
CA SER A 207 38.65 -32.04 -6.75
C SER A 207 40.11 -31.63 -6.96
N GLU A 208 40.74 -30.99 -5.97
CA GLU A 208 42.12 -30.51 -6.09
C GLU A 208 43.11 -31.56 -5.60
N LEU A 209 44.18 -31.79 -6.36
CA LEU A 209 45.26 -32.71 -5.98
C LEU A 209 46.01 -32.09 -4.80
N LEU A 210 45.99 -32.76 -3.65
CA LEU A 210 46.70 -32.37 -2.45
C LEU A 210 48.17 -32.80 -2.53
N ASP A 211 48.38 -34.10 -2.71
CA ASP A 211 49.70 -34.71 -2.75
C ASP A 211 49.69 -36.02 -3.57
N LEU A 212 50.89 -36.47 -3.92
CA LEU A 212 51.15 -37.77 -4.52
C LEU A 212 51.90 -38.62 -3.49
N ARG A 213 51.20 -39.56 -2.87
CA ARG A 213 51.79 -40.51 -1.91
C ARG A 213 51.94 -41.90 -2.51
N ASP A 214 52.80 -42.70 -1.91
CA ASP A 214 52.93 -44.10 -2.28
C ASP A 214 51.60 -44.85 -2.05
N TYR A 215 51.28 -45.75 -2.98
CA TYR A 215 50.07 -46.57 -2.93
C TYR A 215 50.16 -47.54 -1.75
N ILE A 216 49.12 -47.54 -0.91
CA ILE A 216 48.98 -48.48 0.20
C ILE A 216 47.89 -49.50 -0.18
N PRO A 217 48.11 -50.80 0.06
CA PRO A 217 47.06 -51.80 -0.13
C PRO A 217 45.76 -51.42 0.59
N GLY A 218 44.68 -51.23 -0.17
CA GLY A 218 43.39 -50.70 0.32
C GLY A 218 43.00 -49.37 -0.36
N ASP A 219 43.94 -48.66 -0.97
CA ASP A 219 43.64 -47.48 -1.79
C ASP A 219 42.84 -47.88 -3.05
N PRO A 220 41.84 -47.08 -3.49
CA PRO A 220 41.07 -47.40 -4.68
C PRO A 220 41.94 -47.33 -5.95
N PRO A 221 41.91 -48.34 -6.86
CA PRO A 221 42.73 -48.33 -8.08
C PRO A 221 42.52 -47.12 -8.99
N LYS A 222 41.31 -46.55 -8.98
CA LYS A 222 40.96 -45.33 -9.72
C LYS A 222 41.77 -44.09 -9.31
N MET A 223 42.36 -44.11 -8.12
CA MET A 223 43.16 -43.01 -7.58
C MET A 223 44.63 -43.11 -7.99
N ILE A 224 45.06 -44.18 -8.68
CA ILE A 224 46.46 -44.36 -9.10
C ILE A 224 46.84 -43.31 -10.14
N ALA A 225 47.94 -42.59 -9.89
CA ALA A 225 48.56 -41.68 -10.83
C ALA A 225 49.46 -42.47 -11.79
N TRP A 226 48.88 -43.12 -12.81
CA TRP A 226 49.61 -43.99 -13.74
C TRP A 226 50.87 -43.35 -14.34
N LYS A 227 50.79 -42.09 -14.78
CA LYS A 227 51.93 -41.36 -15.36
C LYS A 227 53.05 -41.08 -14.36
N ALA A 228 52.72 -40.79 -13.10
CA ALA A 228 53.72 -40.57 -12.05
C ALA A 228 54.32 -41.90 -11.59
N SER A 229 53.50 -42.94 -11.51
CA SER A 229 53.89 -44.30 -11.13
C SER A 229 54.89 -44.88 -12.13
N ALA A 230 54.61 -44.74 -13.43
CA ALA A 230 55.49 -45.19 -14.51
C ALA A 230 56.86 -44.48 -14.52
N ARG A 231 56.97 -43.27 -13.96
CA ARG A 231 58.24 -42.52 -13.88
C ARG A 231 59.08 -42.88 -12.66
N ARG A 232 58.45 -43.39 -11.59
CA ARG A 232 59.11 -43.71 -10.32
C ARG A 232 59.23 -45.22 -10.07
N ASP A 233 58.77 -46.04 -11.01
CA ASP A 233 58.73 -47.50 -10.94
C ASP A 233 58.09 -48.04 -9.65
N ARG A 234 57.10 -47.29 -9.13
CA ARG A 234 56.31 -47.63 -7.93
C ARG A 234 54.91 -47.07 -8.06
N LEU A 235 53.91 -47.75 -7.49
CA LEU A 235 52.52 -47.28 -7.54
C LEU A 235 52.34 -46.04 -6.65
N ILE A 236 51.78 -44.98 -7.22
CA ILE A 236 51.53 -43.69 -6.56
C ILE A 236 50.03 -43.41 -6.60
N THR A 237 49.46 -43.08 -5.45
CA THR A 237 48.06 -42.69 -5.29
C THR A 237 47.93 -41.16 -5.29
N LYS A 238 46.92 -40.64 -5.99
CA LYS A 238 46.49 -39.24 -5.90
C LYS A 238 45.70 -39.05 -4.61
N GLU A 239 46.21 -38.19 -3.74
CA GLU A 239 45.47 -37.73 -2.58
C GLU A 239 44.85 -36.37 -2.91
N TYR A 240 43.54 -36.24 -2.70
CA TYR A 240 42.83 -35.00 -2.99
C TYR A 240 42.62 -34.20 -1.71
N GLU A 241 42.53 -32.88 -1.83
CA GLU A 241 42.26 -31.99 -0.70
C GLU A 241 40.80 -32.14 -0.26
N SER A 242 40.53 -32.10 1.05
CA SER A 242 39.16 -32.15 1.55
C SER A 242 38.43 -30.82 1.29
N ASP A 243 37.44 -30.80 0.40
CA ASP A 243 36.46 -29.71 0.30
C ASP A 243 35.48 -29.80 1.48
N VAL A 244 35.82 -29.19 2.62
CA VAL A 244 34.87 -29.06 3.73
C VAL A 244 34.03 -27.81 3.48
N PRO A 245 32.74 -27.93 3.11
CA PRO A 245 31.90 -26.76 2.89
C PRO A 245 31.76 -25.99 4.19
N VAL A 246 31.96 -24.67 4.13
CA VAL A 246 31.68 -23.82 5.28
C VAL A 246 30.17 -23.68 5.42
N ARG A 247 29.72 -23.50 6.66
CA ARG A 247 28.32 -23.39 6.99
C ARG A 247 28.04 -22.04 7.61
N ALA A 248 27.04 -21.37 7.06
CA ALA A 248 26.50 -20.15 7.61
C ALA A 248 25.04 -20.39 8.05
N VAL A 249 24.64 -19.86 9.19
CA VAL A 249 23.22 -19.75 9.57
C VAL A 249 22.90 -18.29 9.78
N LEU A 250 21.95 -17.80 9.00
CA LEU A 250 21.44 -16.44 9.08
C LEU A 250 20.27 -16.42 10.06
N PHE A 251 20.30 -15.57 11.07
CA PHE A 251 19.16 -15.25 11.91
C PHE A 251 18.59 -13.91 11.43
N LEU A 252 17.30 -13.87 11.11
CA LEU A 252 16.61 -12.67 10.67
C LEU A 252 15.52 -12.29 11.68
N ASP A 253 15.66 -11.11 12.26
CA ASP A 253 14.63 -10.50 13.11
C ASP A 253 13.42 -10.13 12.25
N THR A 254 12.25 -10.60 12.65
CA THR A 254 10.95 -10.35 12.04
C THR A 254 9.97 -9.70 13.01
N SER A 255 10.44 -9.17 14.14
CA SER A 255 9.64 -8.46 15.16
C SER A 255 8.89 -7.24 14.61
N GLU A 256 7.90 -6.72 15.35
CA GLU A 256 7.07 -5.60 14.87
C GLU A 256 7.89 -4.33 14.54
N GLY A 257 8.96 -4.04 15.30
CA GLY A 257 9.77 -2.84 15.13
C GLY A 257 10.51 -2.77 13.80
N VAL A 258 10.96 -3.91 13.26
CA VAL A 258 11.70 -3.95 11.99
C VAL A 258 10.79 -3.91 10.75
N ARG A 259 9.47 -4.05 10.95
CA ARG A 259 8.45 -3.95 9.89
C ARG A 259 8.04 -2.51 9.59
N LEU A 260 8.46 -1.55 10.42
CA LEU A 260 8.12 -0.14 10.29
C LEU A 260 8.85 0.53 9.13
N GLY A 261 8.18 1.52 8.52
CA GLY A 261 8.70 2.32 7.41
C GLY A 261 7.99 2.08 6.08
N PRO A 262 8.37 2.85 5.04
CA PRO A 262 7.82 2.71 3.70
C PRO A 262 8.15 1.34 3.07
N PRO A 263 7.33 0.85 2.12
CA PRO A 263 7.64 -0.37 1.36
C PRO A 263 9.05 -0.35 0.77
N GLY A 264 9.74 -1.49 0.78
CA GLY A 264 11.10 -1.65 0.27
C GLY A 264 12.22 -0.98 1.08
N THR A 265 11.92 -0.10 2.04
CA THR A 265 12.92 0.63 2.85
C THR A 265 12.89 0.26 4.33
N THR A 266 11.98 -0.62 4.74
CA THR A 266 11.91 -1.11 6.12
C THR A 266 13.24 -1.76 6.53
N PRO A 267 13.62 -1.70 7.82
CA PRO A 267 14.76 -2.44 8.34
C PRO A 267 14.72 -3.92 7.93
N LEU A 268 13.55 -4.55 8.01
CA LEU A 268 13.33 -5.93 7.60
C LEU A 268 13.60 -6.16 6.10
N ALA A 269 13.08 -5.31 5.21
CA ALA A 269 13.31 -5.43 3.77
C ALA A 269 14.80 -5.33 3.42
N ARG A 270 15.53 -4.43 4.08
CA ARG A 270 16.99 -4.28 3.91
C ARG A 270 17.75 -5.48 4.45
N MET A 271 17.41 -5.96 5.64
CA MET A 271 18.03 -7.17 6.20
C MET A 271 17.73 -8.41 5.34
N ALA A 272 16.51 -8.53 4.79
CA ALA A 272 16.15 -9.60 3.86
C ALA A 272 16.95 -9.52 2.55
N ALA A 273 17.19 -8.32 2.01
CA ALA A 273 18.07 -8.12 0.86
C ALA A 273 19.53 -8.53 1.17
N LEU A 274 20.04 -8.17 2.35
CA LEU A 274 21.38 -8.60 2.80
C LEU A 274 21.46 -10.12 2.99
N ALA A 275 20.46 -10.73 3.63
CA ALA A 275 20.38 -12.17 3.80
C ALA A 275 20.36 -12.90 2.44
N SER A 276 19.63 -12.33 1.48
CA SER A 276 19.58 -12.80 0.10
C SER A 276 20.95 -12.74 -0.57
N GLY A 277 21.63 -11.60 -0.51
CA GLY A 277 22.98 -11.45 -1.08
C GLY A 277 24.00 -12.42 -0.47
N VAL A 278 24.00 -12.55 0.87
CA VAL A 278 24.86 -13.53 1.57
C VAL A 278 24.54 -14.96 1.14
N ALA A 279 23.26 -15.32 1.07
CA ALA A 279 22.84 -16.67 0.68
C ALA A 279 23.24 -17.00 -0.77
N GLN A 280 22.98 -16.07 -1.71
CA GLN A 280 23.34 -16.23 -3.12
C GLN A 280 24.86 -16.34 -3.30
N ALA A 281 25.64 -15.47 -2.66
CA ALA A 281 27.10 -15.49 -2.76
C ALA A 281 27.73 -16.73 -2.11
N ALA A 282 27.23 -17.16 -0.95
CA ALA A 282 27.68 -18.40 -0.31
C ALA A 282 27.32 -19.64 -1.15
N ALA A 283 26.12 -19.67 -1.74
CA ALA A 283 25.73 -20.75 -2.65
C ALA A 283 26.58 -20.78 -3.93
N ALA A 284 26.94 -19.62 -4.49
CA ALA A 284 27.88 -19.52 -5.61
C ALA A 284 29.25 -20.13 -5.27
N ASN A 285 29.69 -19.96 -4.02
CA ASN A 285 30.91 -20.58 -3.49
C ASN A 285 30.72 -22.02 -2.97
N ARG A 286 29.56 -22.65 -3.21
CA ARG A 286 29.21 -24.02 -2.80
C ARG A 286 29.16 -24.26 -1.28
N ASP A 287 29.02 -23.21 -0.48
CA ASP A 287 28.78 -23.30 0.97
C ASP A 287 27.34 -23.71 1.27
N LEU A 288 27.11 -24.14 2.52
CA LEU A 288 25.77 -24.44 3.03
C LEU A 288 25.26 -23.24 3.82
N VAL A 289 24.05 -22.78 3.50
CA VAL A 289 23.44 -21.63 4.19
C VAL A 289 22.10 -22.04 4.78
N GLY A 290 21.88 -21.75 6.06
CA GLY A 290 20.61 -21.88 6.74
C GLY A 290 19.99 -20.50 7.02
N LEU A 291 18.69 -20.47 7.27
CA LEU A 291 17.95 -19.26 7.61
C LEU A 291 17.04 -19.54 8.80
N THR A 292 17.08 -18.71 9.83
CA THR A 292 16.19 -18.75 10.97
C THR A 292 15.51 -17.40 11.10
N THR A 293 14.22 -17.33 10.77
CA THR A 293 13.42 -16.13 11.07
C THR A 293 12.93 -16.24 12.51
N PHE A 294 12.91 -15.14 13.26
CA PHE A 294 12.43 -15.12 14.63
C PHE A 294 11.70 -13.82 14.94
N ASP A 295 10.76 -13.88 15.87
CA ASP A 295 10.04 -12.74 16.42
C ASP A 295 9.99 -12.84 17.96
N GLU A 296 9.04 -12.15 18.58
CA GLU A 296 8.84 -12.15 20.02
C GLU A 296 8.30 -13.47 20.58
N GLU A 297 7.69 -14.31 19.74
CA GLU A 297 6.94 -15.50 20.14
C GLU A 297 7.62 -16.80 19.71
N ALA A 298 8.15 -16.84 18.49
CA ALA A 298 8.62 -18.06 17.87
C ALA A 298 9.81 -17.82 16.92
N ALA A 299 10.40 -18.94 16.51
CA ALA A 299 11.44 -18.97 15.50
C ALA A 299 11.29 -20.17 14.57
N LEU A 300 11.58 -19.95 13.30
CA LEU A 300 11.42 -20.93 12.23
C LEU A 300 12.76 -21.12 11.52
N ALA A 301 13.39 -22.27 11.80
CA ALA A 301 14.71 -22.60 11.26
C ALA A 301 14.62 -23.47 9.99
N LEU A 302 15.31 -23.03 8.94
CA LEU A 302 15.75 -23.81 7.79
C LEU A 302 17.20 -24.24 8.01
N LYS A 303 17.43 -25.56 7.97
CA LYS A 303 18.77 -26.13 8.12
C LYS A 303 19.67 -25.74 6.95
N PRO A 304 21.00 -25.62 7.16
CA PRO A 304 21.93 -25.33 6.08
C PRO A 304 21.89 -26.37 4.96
N ALA A 305 21.59 -25.89 3.76
CA ALA A 305 21.66 -26.66 2.52
C ALA A 305 22.10 -25.75 1.37
N ARG A 306 22.26 -26.32 0.18
CA ARG A 306 22.78 -25.62 -1.03
C ARG A 306 22.00 -25.90 -2.31
N THR A 307 20.90 -26.65 -2.24
CA THR A 307 20.15 -27.01 -3.45
C THR A 307 19.42 -25.77 -4.00
N ARG A 308 19.12 -25.78 -5.31
CA ARG A 308 18.35 -24.69 -5.92
C ARG A 308 16.97 -24.53 -5.28
N ILE A 309 16.32 -25.63 -4.93
CA ILE A 309 15.04 -25.65 -4.21
C ILE A 309 15.20 -24.96 -2.84
N HIS A 310 16.25 -25.31 -2.09
CA HIS A 310 16.54 -24.67 -0.80
C HIS A 310 16.77 -23.16 -0.93
N MET A 311 17.47 -22.71 -1.98
CA MET A 311 17.64 -21.28 -2.24
C MET A 311 16.30 -20.58 -2.49
N LEU A 312 15.42 -21.18 -3.30
CA LEU A 312 14.09 -20.64 -3.55
C LEU A 312 13.23 -20.62 -2.27
N ASP A 313 13.30 -21.67 -1.44
CA ASP A 313 12.62 -21.71 -0.15
C ASP A 313 13.12 -20.62 0.80
N MET A 314 14.43 -20.35 0.83
CA MET A 314 14.99 -19.23 1.58
C MET A 314 14.46 -17.89 1.06
N MET A 315 14.49 -17.65 -0.25
CA MET A 315 13.99 -16.39 -0.84
C MET A 315 12.51 -16.19 -0.57
N ARG A 316 11.72 -17.27 -0.65
CA ARG A 316 10.30 -17.27 -0.33
C ARG A 316 10.05 -16.90 1.13
N ARG A 317 10.78 -17.50 2.08
CA ARG A 317 10.65 -17.16 3.51
C ARG A 317 11.05 -15.72 3.82
N LEU A 318 12.08 -15.21 3.15
CA LEU A 318 12.48 -13.80 3.28
C LEU A 318 11.39 -12.86 2.75
N ALA A 319 10.75 -13.21 1.62
CA ALA A 319 9.62 -12.46 1.07
C ALA A 319 8.39 -12.50 1.99
N GLU A 320 8.03 -13.68 2.49
CA GLU A 320 6.92 -13.88 3.43
C GLU A 320 7.14 -13.10 4.73
N ALA A 321 8.36 -13.12 5.27
CA ALA A 321 8.72 -12.29 6.43
C ALA A 321 8.55 -10.79 6.13
N ALA A 322 9.05 -10.33 4.99
CA ALA A 322 8.95 -8.91 4.59
C ALA A 322 7.51 -8.45 4.27
N ALA A 323 6.60 -9.39 3.96
CA ALA A 323 5.18 -9.12 3.74
C ALA A 323 4.40 -8.83 5.03
N LEU A 324 4.97 -9.17 6.19
CA LEU A 324 4.35 -8.93 7.48
C LEU A 324 4.27 -7.42 7.76
N GLN A 325 3.07 -6.97 8.14
CA GLN A 325 2.80 -5.60 8.54
C GLN A 325 2.89 -5.46 10.07
N PRO A 326 3.24 -4.28 10.59
CA PRO A 326 3.15 -4.00 12.01
C PRO A 326 1.67 -3.95 12.43
N THR A 327 1.36 -4.49 13.60
CA THR A 327 0.02 -4.36 14.17
C THR A 327 -0.26 -2.87 14.45
N PRO A 328 -1.41 -2.30 14.05
CA PRO A 328 -1.73 -0.89 14.27
C PRO A 328 -2.16 -0.60 15.72
N ARG A 329 -1.39 -1.10 16.70
CA ARG A 329 -1.65 -0.90 18.14
C ARG A 329 -1.55 0.59 18.49
N GLY A 330 -2.61 1.11 19.09
CA GLY A 330 -2.66 2.51 19.52
C GLY A 330 -2.77 3.52 18.38
N ALA A 331 -3.10 3.09 17.15
CA ALA A 331 -3.50 4.00 16.09
C ALA A 331 -4.90 4.57 16.40
N PRO A 332 -5.10 5.90 16.35
CA PRO A 332 -6.40 6.48 16.66
C PRO A 332 -7.45 6.06 15.61
N PRO A 333 -8.69 5.75 16.02
CA PRO A 333 -9.73 5.22 15.13
C PRO A 333 -10.06 6.19 13.99
N GLU A 334 -9.93 7.50 14.22
CA GLU A 334 -10.12 8.56 13.22
C GLU A 334 -9.14 8.42 12.04
N GLN A 335 -7.85 8.15 12.33
CA GLN A 335 -6.83 7.96 11.30
C GLN A 335 -7.08 6.69 10.49
N LEU A 336 -7.48 5.60 11.17
CA LEU A 336 -7.86 4.35 10.53
C LEU A 336 -9.07 4.57 9.60
N THR A 337 -10.09 5.29 10.07
CA THR A 337 -11.29 5.61 9.28
C THR A 337 -10.96 6.41 8.03
N ARG A 338 -10.13 7.45 8.15
CA ARG A 338 -9.70 8.30 7.02
C ARG A 338 -8.94 7.52 5.95
N ARG A 339 -8.20 6.46 6.34
CA ARG A 339 -7.46 5.60 5.40
C ARG A 339 -8.32 4.48 4.82
N ALA A 340 -9.15 3.85 5.64
CA ALA A 340 -9.94 2.68 5.25
C ALA A 340 -11.22 3.03 4.51
N TYR A 341 -11.89 4.13 4.84
CA TYR A 341 -13.18 4.47 4.23
C TYR A 341 -13.09 4.70 2.70
N PRO A 342 -12.14 5.51 2.18
CA PRO A 342 -12.02 5.69 0.73
C PRO A 342 -11.69 4.39 -0.01
N LEU A 343 -10.87 3.53 0.62
CA LEU A 343 -10.56 2.21 0.10
C LEU A 343 -11.81 1.33 0.04
N ALA A 344 -12.57 1.26 1.14
CA ALA A 344 -13.79 0.47 1.20
C ALA A 344 -14.84 0.99 0.21
N GLU A 345 -14.93 2.30 0.00
CA GLU A 345 -15.82 2.92 -0.99
C GLU A 345 -15.45 2.53 -2.43
N GLU A 346 -14.15 2.40 -2.71
CA GLU A 346 -13.65 1.98 -4.01
C GLU A 346 -13.82 0.48 -4.27
N LEU A 347 -13.50 -0.36 -3.28
CA LEU A 347 -13.51 -1.82 -3.42
C LEU A 347 -14.90 -2.44 -3.25
N TYR A 348 -15.74 -1.82 -2.42
CA TYR A 348 -17.09 -2.27 -2.08
C TYR A 348 -18.11 -1.15 -2.32
N PRO A 349 -18.22 -0.64 -3.56
CA PRO A 349 -19.13 0.47 -3.86
C PRO A 349 -20.59 0.08 -3.60
N GLU A 350 -20.95 -1.20 -3.79
CA GLU A 350 -22.29 -1.70 -3.47
C GLU A 350 -22.62 -1.73 -1.98
N LEU A 351 -21.63 -1.85 -1.08
CA LEU A 351 -21.86 -1.87 0.37
C LEU A 351 -21.80 -0.47 1.00
N THR A 352 -21.12 0.46 0.33
CA THR A 352 -20.88 1.82 0.82
C THR A 352 -21.77 2.87 0.16
N ASP A 353 -22.60 2.48 -0.82
CA ASP A 353 -23.45 3.40 -1.57
C ASP A 353 -24.28 4.27 -0.63
N ARG A 354 -24.15 5.59 -0.79
CA ARG A 354 -24.94 6.61 -0.07
C ARG A 354 -26.45 6.37 -0.20
N LYS A 355 -26.89 5.67 -1.25
CA LYS A 355 -28.29 5.46 -1.63
C LYS A 355 -29.03 4.36 -0.88
N LEU A 356 -28.34 3.49 -0.14
CA LEU A 356 -28.98 2.39 0.59
C LEU A 356 -29.78 2.87 1.81
N ASN A 357 -29.45 4.04 2.36
CA ASN A 357 -30.11 4.62 3.54
C ASN A 357 -30.95 5.87 3.25
N THR A 358 -31.36 6.11 1.99
CA THR A 358 -32.20 7.26 1.62
C THR A 358 -33.61 6.82 1.24
N VAL A 359 -34.62 7.42 1.90
CA VAL A 359 -36.04 7.22 1.59
C VAL A 359 -36.33 7.56 0.12
N PRO A 360 -37.28 6.89 -0.56
CA PRO A 360 -37.49 7.02 -2.01
C PRO A 360 -37.62 8.46 -2.51
N LEU A 361 -38.34 9.33 -1.79
CA LEU A 361 -38.50 10.74 -2.15
C LEU A 361 -37.19 11.54 -2.10
N SER A 362 -36.31 11.18 -1.17
CA SER A 362 -35.01 11.85 -1.00
C SER A 362 -34.02 11.52 -2.13
N ARG A 363 -34.27 10.47 -2.91
CA ARG A 363 -33.42 10.06 -4.04
C ARG A 363 -33.46 11.01 -5.23
N LEU A 364 -34.56 11.75 -5.40
CA LEU A 364 -34.76 12.71 -6.50
C LEU A 364 -34.22 14.10 -6.17
N TRP A 365 -34.28 14.53 -4.91
CA TRP A 365 -34.05 15.93 -4.53
C TRP A 365 -32.79 16.17 -3.67
N LEU A 366 -32.34 15.23 -2.81
CA LEU A 366 -31.24 15.49 -1.85
C LEU A 366 -29.87 15.89 -2.46
N PRO A 367 -29.42 15.32 -3.59
CA PRO A 367 -28.14 15.70 -4.18
C PRO A 367 -28.12 17.15 -4.70
N MET A 368 -29.28 17.66 -5.12
CA MET A 368 -29.45 19.07 -5.49
C MET A 368 -29.56 19.98 -4.24
N LEU A 369 -30.12 19.45 -3.15
CA LEU A 369 -30.41 20.19 -1.91
C LEU A 369 -29.16 20.51 -1.06
N GLU A 370 -28.10 19.70 -1.05
CA GLU A 370 -26.96 19.88 -0.11
C GLU A 370 -26.01 21.05 -0.41
N ARG A 371 -25.89 21.50 -1.67
CA ARG A 371 -24.80 22.41 -2.09
C ARG A 371 -25.25 23.80 -2.55
N TRP A 372 -26.51 23.95 -2.98
CA TRP A 372 -27.04 25.19 -3.57
C TRP A 372 -28.13 25.87 -2.73
N TRP A 373 -28.79 25.17 -1.81
CA TRP A 373 -29.85 25.78 -0.99
C TRP A 373 -29.31 26.80 0.02
N GLY A 374 -28.04 26.73 0.45
CA GLY A 374 -27.46 27.82 1.23
C GLY A 374 -27.63 29.18 0.54
N TRP A 375 -27.35 29.25 -0.76
CA TRP A 375 -27.50 30.45 -1.58
C TRP A 375 -28.95 30.73 -2.00
N ILE A 376 -29.73 29.71 -2.36
CA ILE A 376 -31.15 29.88 -2.76
C ILE A 376 -31.99 30.33 -1.56
N VAL A 377 -31.72 29.79 -0.36
CA VAL A 377 -32.35 30.19 0.89
C VAL A 377 -31.87 31.57 1.32
N LEU A 378 -30.58 31.88 1.18
CA LEU A 378 -30.08 33.24 1.40
C LEU A 378 -30.78 34.23 0.46
N LEU A 379 -30.97 33.87 -0.82
CA LEU A 379 -31.69 34.67 -1.81
C LEU A 379 -33.19 34.79 -1.50
N LEU A 380 -33.83 33.75 -0.98
CA LEU A 380 -35.23 33.79 -0.52
C LEU A 380 -35.40 34.62 0.76
N ILE A 381 -34.41 34.62 1.65
CA ILE A 381 -34.38 35.43 2.88
C ILE A 381 -34.01 36.88 2.59
N LEU A 382 -33.07 37.13 1.66
CA LEU A 382 -32.68 38.48 1.23
C LEU A 382 -33.60 39.06 0.14
N SER A 383 -34.42 38.25 -0.52
CA SER A 383 -35.34 38.70 -1.58
C SER A 383 -36.17 39.92 -1.14
N PRO A 384 -36.79 39.95 0.06
CA PRO A 384 -37.53 41.12 0.55
C PRO A 384 -36.64 42.35 0.75
N VAL A 385 -35.42 42.15 1.26
CA VAL A 385 -34.45 43.23 1.55
C VAL A 385 -33.91 43.81 0.24
N LEU A 386 -33.54 42.97 -0.72
CA LEU A 386 -33.10 43.37 -2.06
C LEU A 386 -34.21 44.11 -2.81
N THR A 387 -35.47 43.65 -2.71
CA THR A 387 -36.61 44.38 -3.29
C THR A 387 -36.86 45.72 -2.62
N ALA A 388 -36.81 45.82 -1.29
CA ALA A 388 -36.97 47.09 -0.56
C ALA A 388 -35.84 48.08 -0.88
N SER A 389 -34.61 47.59 -1.00
CA SER A 389 -33.43 48.38 -1.31
C SER A 389 -33.43 48.88 -2.76
N SER A 390 -33.93 48.05 -3.68
CA SER A 390 -34.10 48.40 -5.10
C SER A 390 -35.17 49.47 -5.32
N ILE A 391 -36.26 49.41 -4.54
CA ILE A 391 -37.32 50.45 -4.53
C ILE A 391 -36.78 51.77 -3.97
N ALA A 392 -35.94 51.73 -2.94
CA ALA A 392 -35.33 52.92 -2.34
C ALA A 392 -34.26 53.57 -3.24
N TYR A 393 -33.48 52.79 -3.99
CA TYR A 393 -32.33 53.31 -4.76
C TYR A 393 -32.70 53.82 -6.18
N PHE A 394 -33.71 53.22 -6.83
CA PHE A 394 -34.08 53.58 -8.22
C PHE A 394 -35.30 54.49 -8.34
N GLY A 395 -35.90 54.87 -7.22
CA GLY A 395 -37.12 55.67 -7.16
C GLY A 395 -38.38 54.89 -7.60
N PRO A 396 -39.57 55.26 -7.09
CA PRO A 396 -40.79 54.45 -7.21
C PRO A 396 -41.33 54.28 -8.65
N ASN A 397 -40.80 54.99 -9.66
CA ASN A 397 -41.50 55.13 -10.94
C ASN A 397 -40.93 54.33 -12.12
N LYS A 398 -39.76 53.65 -12.03
CA LYS A 398 -39.19 52.93 -13.20
C LYS A 398 -38.93 51.43 -13.04
N ILE A 399 -38.49 50.97 -11.87
CA ILE A 399 -38.34 49.52 -11.60
C ILE A 399 -39.56 48.95 -10.88
N ALA A 400 -40.24 49.80 -10.10
CA ALA A 400 -41.47 49.41 -9.43
C ALA A 400 -42.58 49.10 -10.45
N SER A 401 -42.71 49.82 -11.58
CA SER A 401 -43.75 49.51 -12.56
C SER A 401 -43.59 48.12 -13.20
N TRP A 402 -42.40 47.69 -13.60
CA TRP A 402 -42.22 46.37 -14.23
C TRP A 402 -42.34 45.20 -13.24
N TRP A 403 -41.79 45.35 -12.02
CA TRP A 403 -41.85 44.30 -10.99
C TRP A 403 -43.18 44.28 -10.24
N ILE A 404 -43.76 45.44 -9.88
CA ILE A 404 -45.12 45.52 -9.34
C ILE A 404 -46.09 45.01 -10.40
N ASP A 405 -45.98 45.35 -11.68
CA ASP A 405 -46.94 44.85 -12.66
C ASP A 405 -46.84 43.32 -12.86
N THR A 406 -45.67 42.70 -12.63
CA THR A 406 -45.51 41.24 -12.75
C THR A 406 -45.94 40.49 -11.48
N THR A 407 -45.46 40.93 -10.30
CA THR A 407 -45.84 40.32 -9.00
C THR A 407 -47.25 40.70 -8.58
N ALA A 408 -47.69 41.92 -8.88
CA ALA A 408 -49.07 42.31 -8.73
C ALA A 408 -49.94 41.70 -9.83
N LYS A 409 -49.51 41.31 -11.04
CA LYS A 409 -50.37 40.45 -11.90
C LYS A 409 -50.54 39.05 -11.32
N MET A 410 -49.54 38.49 -10.65
CA MET A 410 -49.62 37.17 -10.02
C MET A 410 -50.42 37.19 -8.69
N GLY A 411 -50.22 38.22 -7.85
CA GLY A 411 -51.00 38.46 -6.64
C GLY A 411 -52.39 39.05 -6.93
N LEU A 412 -52.53 39.92 -7.94
CA LEU A 412 -53.83 40.36 -8.44
C LEU A 412 -54.56 39.25 -9.16
N SER A 413 -53.97 38.22 -9.77
CA SER A 413 -54.81 37.14 -10.35
C SER A 413 -55.57 36.39 -9.25
N LEU A 414 -54.96 36.23 -8.06
CA LEU A 414 -55.59 35.71 -6.85
C LEU A 414 -56.61 36.69 -6.24
N ILE A 415 -56.33 38.01 -6.27
CA ILE A 415 -57.25 39.07 -5.79
C ILE A 415 -58.35 39.42 -6.84
N ARG A 416 -58.15 39.04 -8.11
CA ARG A 416 -59.08 39.18 -9.25
C ARG A 416 -59.99 37.95 -9.34
N ASN A 417 -60.15 37.19 -8.26
CA ASN A 417 -61.39 36.49 -8.03
C ASN A 417 -62.40 37.49 -7.45
N SER A 418 -63.61 37.50 -8.01
CA SER A 418 -64.72 38.43 -7.77
C SER A 418 -65.13 38.64 -6.30
N PHE A 419 -64.54 37.87 -5.37
CA PHE A 419 -64.79 37.94 -3.94
C PHE A 419 -64.06 39.11 -3.23
N VAL A 420 -62.83 39.45 -3.63
CA VAL A 420 -61.99 40.43 -2.88
C VAL A 420 -62.28 41.89 -3.26
N ARG A 421 -62.82 42.13 -4.46
CA ARG A 421 -63.22 43.48 -4.90
C ARG A 421 -64.51 44.00 -4.25
N ARG A 422 -65.35 43.12 -3.68
CA ARG A 422 -66.70 43.50 -3.22
C ARG A 422 -66.77 43.92 -1.75
N THR A 423 -65.68 43.78 -1.01
CA THR A 423 -65.60 44.11 0.42
C THR A 423 -64.84 45.40 0.62
N ASP A 424 -65.55 46.53 0.64
CA ASP A 424 -65.00 47.82 1.05
C ASP A 424 -65.16 47.99 2.57
N GLY A 425 -64.06 48.27 3.27
CA GLY A 425 -64.00 48.40 4.73
C GLY A 425 -62.74 47.75 5.34
N ILE A 426 -62.62 47.79 6.67
CA ILE A 426 -61.49 47.26 7.45
C ILE A 426 -61.16 45.80 7.07
N PHE A 427 -62.18 45.00 6.72
CA PHE A 427 -62.04 43.61 6.32
C PHE A 427 -61.33 43.42 4.96
N GLY A 428 -61.61 44.29 3.98
CA GLY A 428 -60.91 44.29 2.69
C GLY A 428 -59.44 44.72 2.81
N LEU A 429 -59.15 45.64 3.73
CA LEU A 429 -57.78 46.01 4.07
C LEU A 429 -57.02 44.83 4.68
N PHE A 430 -57.66 44.09 5.59
CA PHE A 430 -57.10 42.88 6.22
C PHE A 430 -56.77 41.79 5.19
N LEU A 431 -57.64 41.57 4.20
CA LEU A 431 -57.41 40.58 3.14
C LEU A 431 -56.23 40.97 2.24
N ARG A 432 -56.12 42.24 1.87
CA ARG A 432 -55.00 42.77 1.07
C ARG A 432 -53.70 42.67 1.85
N PHE A 433 -53.72 43.00 3.15
CA PHE A 433 -52.58 42.86 4.05
C PHE A 433 -52.17 41.39 4.22
N GLY A 434 -53.15 40.47 4.33
CA GLY A 434 -52.94 39.03 4.40
C GLY A 434 -52.32 38.43 3.13
N CYS A 435 -52.78 38.85 1.94
CA CYS A 435 -52.13 38.46 0.68
C CYS A 435 -50.69 38.98 0.57
N LEU A 436 -50.43 40.20 1.02
CA LEU A 436 -49.08 40.77 1.05
C LEU A 436 -48.18 40.00 2.05
N LEU A 437 -48.71 39.65 3.21
CA LEU A 437 -48.04 38.83 4.22
C LEU A 437 -47.72 37.43 3.67
N VAL A 438 -48.64 36.79 2.96
CA VAL A 438 -48.44 35.47 2.34
C VAL A 438 -47.43 35.54 1.19
N THR A 439 -47.39 36.64 0.43
CA THR A 439 -46.49 36.77 -0.73
C THR A 439 -45.05 37.09 -0.33
N PHE A 440 -44.85 37.85 0.76
CA PHE A 440 -43.52 38.29 1.19
C PHE A 440 -42.98 37.55 2.42
N LEU A 441 -43.83 37.27 3.39
CA LEU A 441 -43.43 36.70 4.68
C LEU A 441 -43.39 35.18 4.64
N LEU A 442 -44.34 34.53 3.96
CA LEU A 442 -44.37 33.07 3.86
C LEU A 442 -43.13 32.47 3.16
N PRO A 443 -42.59 33.02 2.04
CA PRO A 443 -41.37 32.49 1.42
C PRO A 443 -40.13 32.69 2.30
N SER A 444 -40.04 33.80 3.05
CA SER A 444 -38.94 34.03 3.98
C SER A 444 -39.06 33.20 5.25
N LEU A 445 -40.28 32.89 5.71
CA LEU A 445 -40.54 32.03 6.87
C LEU A 445 -40.33 30.55 6.52
N ILE A 446 -40.75 30.12 5.32
CA ILE A 446 -40.42 28.81 4.74
C ILE A 446 -38.91 28.70 4.50
N GLY A 447 -38.30 29.73 3.91
CA GLY A 447 -36.85 29.81 3.70
C GLY A 447 -36.08 29.73 5.02
N GLY A 448 -36.51 30.48 6.05
CA GLY A 448 -35.95 30.45 7.39
C GLY A 448 -36.16 29.11 8.11
N LEU A 449 -37.33 28.47 7.96
CA LEU A 449 -37.60 27.15 8.53
C LEU A 449 -36.75 26.06 7.85
N ILE A 450 -36.62 26.12 6.52
CA ILE A 450 -35.73 25.25 5.76
C ILE A 450 -34.26 25.51 6.16
N TRP A 451 -33.85 26.76 6.35
CA TRP A 451 -32.53 27.10 6.87
C TRP A 451 -32.32 26.56 8.29
N LEU A 452 -33.33 26.61 9.16
CA LEU A 452 -33.22 26.12 10.52
C LEU A 452 -33.15 24.58 10.57
N ILE A 453 -33.90 23.88 9.70
CA ILE A 453 -33.90 22.42 9.61
C ILE A 453 -32.62 21.88 8.93
N TYR A 454 -32.12 22.56 7.90
CA TYR A 454 -31.00 22.09 7.07
C TYR A 454 -29.66 22.81 7.34
N GLY A 455 -29.69 24.10 7.66
CA GLY A 455 -28.51 24.91 7.99
C GLY A 455 -27.93 24.59 9.38
N VAL A 456 -28.76 24.37 10.40
CA VAL A 456 -28.30 23.88 11.72
C VAL A 456 -27.63 22.51 11.60
N ARG A 457 -28.07 21.70 10.65
CA ARG A 457 -27.49 20.39 10.32
C ARG A 457 -26.05 20.47 9.81
N GLY A 458 -25.65 21.61 9.21
CA GLY A 458 -24.29 21.89 8.76
C GLY A 458 -23.32 22.30 9.87
N TRP A 459 -23.83 22.91 10.96
CA TRP A 459 -23.00 23.43 12.05
C TRP A 459 -22.36 22.32 12.91
N PHE A 460 -23.01 21.16 12.99
CA PHE A 460 -22.51 19.95 13.67
C PHE A 460 -21.83 18.93 12.71
N GLY A 461 -21.43 19.37 11.52
CA GLY A 461 -21.11 18.50 10.38
C GLY A 461 -19.92 17.55 10.56
N ALA A 462 -18.82 18.00 11.19
CA ALA A 462 -17.57 17.23 11.21
C ALA A 462 -17.70 15.89 11.96
N LYS A 463 -18.21 15.91 13.20
CA LYS A 463 -18.43 14.69 14.00
C LYS A 463 -19.45 13.74 13.37
N LYS A 464 -20.43 14.27 12.64
CA LYS A 464 -21.48 13.46 11.99
C LYS A 464 -20.98 12.75 10.75
N VAL A 465 -20.13 13.39 9.94
CA VAL A 465 -19.52 12.76 8.75
C VAL A 465 -18.65 11.58 9.16
N GLU A 466 -17.81 11.76 10.18
CA GLU A 466 -16.94 10.70 10.68
C GLU A 466 -17.72 9.51 11.25
N LEU A 467 -18.77 9.77 12.03
CA LEU A 467 -19.63 8.71 12.58
C LEU A 467 -20.40 7.96 11.48
N VAL A 468 -20.80 8.63 10.39
CA VAL A 468 -21.43 7.99 9.23
C VAL A 468 -20.41 7.13 8.46
N GLN A 469 -19.20 7.63 8.25
CA GLN A 469 -18.12 6.86 7.61
C GLN A 469 -17.76 5.63 8.42
N ARG A 470 -17.62 5.79 9.74
CA ARG A 470 -17.37 4.70 10.69
C ARG A 470 -18.47 3.64 10.64
N LYS A 471 -19.75 4.04 10.75
CA LYS A 471 -20.90 3.11 10.67
C LYS A 471 -20.90 2.30 9.36
N ARG A 472 -20.63 2.95 8.23
CA ARG A 472 -20.54 2.26 6.93
C ARG A 472 -19.36 1.32 6.86
N LEU A 473 -18.21 1.72 7.37
CA LEU A 473 -17.04 0.86 7.42
C LEU A 473 -17.31 -0.37 8.29
N CYS A 474 -17.94 -0.21 9.45
CA CYS A 474 -18.37 -1.33 10.30
C CYS A 474 -19.34 -2.28 9.57
N ALA A 475 -20.26 -1.75 8.77
CA ALA A 475 -21.15 -2.58 7.93
C ALA A 475 -20.38 -3.38 6.87
N VAL A 476 -19.37 -2.77 6.23
CA VAL A 476 -18.46 -3.49 5.31
C VAL A 476 -17.70 -4.58 6.07
N MET A 477 -17.14 -4.28 7.24
CA MET A 477 -16.40 -5.28 8.04
C MET A 477 -17.31 -6.44 8.47
N ALA A 478 -18.52 -6.14 8.95
CA ALA A 478 -19.48 -7.16 9.36
C ALA A 478 -19.91 -8.08 8.19
N GLN A 479 -20.07 -7.52 6.99
CA GLN A 479 -20.35 -8.30 5.79
C GLN A 479 -19.16 -9.19 5.39
N LEU A 480 -17.92 -8.67 5.51
CA LEU A 480 -16.71 -9.44 5.20
C LEU A 480 -16.47 -10.57 6.21
N ASP A 481 -16.85 -10.37 7.48
CA ASP A 481 -16.71 -11.38 8.53
C ASP A 481 -17.90 -12.36 8.61
N GLY A 482 -19.03 -12.02 7.99
CA GLY A 482 -20.28 -12.77 8.15
C GLY A 482 -20.91 -12.64 9.54
N THR A 483 -20.59 -11.57 10.30
CA THR A 483 -20.96 -11.42 11.73
C THR A 483 -22.30 -10.71 11.97
N GLY A 484 -23.07 -10.45 10.90
CA GLY A 484 -24.44 -9.89 10.99
C GLY A 484 -24.48 -8.44 11.48
N VAL A 485 -25.70 -7.94 11.76
CA VAL A 485 -25.93 -6.51 12.07
C VAL A 485 -25.47 -6.13 13.48
N ASP A 486 -25.54 -7.05 14.45
CA ASP A 486 -25.12 -6.81 15.84
C ASP A 486 -23.63 -6.45 15.96
N ALA A 487 -22.78 -7.04 15.12
CA ALA A 487 -21.36 -6.72 15.07
C ALA A 487 -21.10 -5.26 14.65
N VAL A 488 -22.00 -4.66 13.84
CA VAL A 488 -21.90 -3.25 13.44
C VAL A 488 -22.04 -2.34 14.65
N GLU A 489 -23.02 -2.60 15.52
CA GLU A 489 -23.26 -1.80 16.71
C GLU A 489 -22.09 -1.91 17.69
N ARG A 490 -21.58 -3.13 17.93
CA ARG A 490 -20.39 -3.35 18.75
C ARG A 490 -19.16 -2.60 18.24
N LEU A 491 -18.82 -2.72 16.94
CA LEU A 491 -17.66 -2.04 16.34
C LEU A 491 -17.79 -0.52 16.30
N VAL A 492 -19.01 0.02 16.24
CA VAL A 492 -19.24 1.47 16.26
C VAL A 492 -18.94 2.06 17.63
N HIS A 493 -19.17 1.31 18.71
CA HIS A 493 -19.00 1.79 20.09
C HIS A 493 -17.69 1.36 20.76
N ASP A 494 -17.06 0.27 20.31
CA ASP A 494 -15.77 -0.21 20.83
C ASP A 494 -14.61 0.24 19.90
N ASP A 495 -13.86 1.25 20.35
CA ASP A 495 -12.71 1.79 19.62
C ASP A 495 -11.56 0.80 19.48
N ALA A 496 -11.34 -0.07 20.47
CA ALA A 496 -10.26 -1.04 20.44
C ALA A 496 -10.56 -2.17 19.45
N ALA A 497 -11.78 -2.73 19.50
CA ALA A 497 -12.22 -3.73 18.55
C ALA A 497 -12.27 -3.17 17.12
N TYR A 498 -12.74 -1.93 16.95
CA TYR A 498 -12.72 -1.23 15.68
C TYR A 498 -11.30 -1.07 15.13
N ALA A 499 -10.37 -0.60 15.96
CA ALA A 499 -8.99 -0.34 15.55
C ALA A 499 -8.28 -1.63 15.10
N VAL A 500 -8.47 -2.72 15.83
CA VAL A 500 -7.95 -4.05 15.45
C VAL A 500 -8.55 -4.51 14.14
N ARG A 501 -9.88 -4.42 13.98
CA ARG A 501 -10.56 -4.97 12.80
C ARG A 501 -10.26 -4.19 11.53
N VAL A 502 -10.34 -2.86 11.59
CA VAL A 502 -10.02 -1.96 10.47
C VAL A 502 -8.52 -1.99 10.19
N GLY A 503 -7.71 -2.08 11.25
CA GLY A 503 -6.28 -2.29 11.14
C GLY A 503 -5.92 -3.54 10.35
N LYS A 504 -6.58 -4.67 10.66
CA LYS A 504 -6.45 -5.92 9.89
C LYS A 504 -6.89 -5.74 8.44
N PHE A 505 -8.03 -5.10 8.19
CA PHE A 505 -8.51 -4.81 6.83
C PHE A 505 -7.50 -4.02 5.99
N LEU A 506 -6.81 -3.06 6.59
CA LEU A 506 -5.74 -2.30 5.94
C LEU A 506 -4.47 -3.15 5.76
N ALA A 507 -4.07 -3.91 6.78
CA ALA A 507 -2.88 -4.78 6.75
C ALA A 507 -2.99 -5.88 5.68
N ASP A 508 -4.14 -6.55 5.59
CA ASP A 508 -4.43 -7.58 4.57
C ASP A 508 -4.27 -7.03 3.14
N ARG A 509 -4.51 -5.72 2.98
CA ARG A 509 -4.41 -4.99 1.70
C ARG A 509 -3.07 -4.27 1.53
N GLN A 510 -2.10 -4.60 2.38
CA GLN A 510 -0.77 -3.99 2.39
C GLN A 510 -0.80 -2.45 2.53
N ILE A 511 -1.87 -1.90 3.11
CA ILE A 511 -2.01 -0.47 3.38
C ILE A 511 -1.39 -0.14 4.73
N ARG A 512 -0.25 0.55 4.69
CA ARG A 512 0.47 0.94 5.90
C ARG A 512 -0.24 2.09 6.61
N VAL A 513 -0.42 1.93 7.92
CA VAL A 513 -0.95 2.98 8.81
C VAL A 513 0.21 3.58 9.59
N PRO A 514 0.36 4.92 9.63
CA PRO A 514 1.34 5.53 10.52
C PRO A 514 0.95 5.24 11.97
N VAL A 515 1.84 4.55 12.69
CA VAL A 515 1.68 4.26 14.12
C VAL A 515 2.60 5.16 14.94
N PRO A 516 2.18 5.59 16.14
CA PRO A 516 3.06 6.32 17.05
C PRO A 516 4.24 5.43 17.43
N LEU A 517 5.47 5.91 17.22
CA LEU A 517 6.68 5.16 17.52
C LEU A 517 7.00 5.14 19.03
N TYR A 518 6.62 6.21 19.73
CA TYR A 518 6.85 6.39 21.15
C TYR A 518 5.51 6.46 21.89
N ASP A 519 5.50 6.01 23.14
CA ASP A 519 4.39 6.21 24.05
C ASP A 519 4.40 7.61 24.66
N ASP A 520 3.39 7.91 25.47
CA ASP A 520 3.26 9.21 26.14
C ASP A 520 4.38 9.47 27.16
N LEU A 521 5.14 8.41 27.52
CA LEU A 521 6.30 8.45 28.40
C LEU A 521 7.63 8.54 27.61
N GLY A 522 7.59 8.67 26.29
CA GLY A 522 8.76 8.78 25.42
C GLY A 522 9.53 7.46 25.21
N ARG A 523 8.96 6.31 25.58
CA ARG A 523 9.56 4.99 25.35
C ARG A 523 9.18 4.47 23.98
N PHE A 524 10.14 3.83 23.31
CA PHE A 524 9.89 3.21 22.01
C PHE A 524 8.92 2.02 22.16
N ARG A 525 7.76 2.10 21.50
CA ARG A 525 6.66 1.13 21.63
C ARG A 525 7.00 -0.25 21.06
N PHE A 526 7.87 -0.30 20.05
CA PHE A 526 8.20 -1.53 19.31
C PHE A 526 9.54 -2.15 19.75
N ARG A 527 9.94 -1.92 21.00
CA ARG A 527 11.19 -2.44 21.57
C ARG A 527 11.21 -3.97 21.65
N SER A 528 10.06 -4.60 21.88
CA SER A 528 9.86 -6.05 21.78
C SER A 528 10.94 -6.91 22.48
N PRO A 529 11.14 -6.79 23.81
CA PRO A 529 12.24 -7.44 24.52
C PRO A 529 12.21 -8.97 24.48
N GLY A 530 11.03 -9.58 24.34
CA GLY A 530 10.84 -11.04 24.24
C GLY A 530 11.67 -11.71 23.14
N LYS A 531 11.97 -10.97 22.06
CA LYS A 531 12.75 -11.50 20.93
C LYS A 531 14.16 -11.93 21.34
N VAL A 532 14.75 -11.33 22.39
CA VAL A 532 16.10 -11.66 22.84
C VAL A 532 16.15 -13.05 23.45
N GLN A 533 15.13 -13.44 24.23
CA GLN A 533 15.04 -14.79 24.77
C GLN A 533 14.89 -15.84 23.65
N VAL A 534 14.00 -15.58 22.69
CA VAL A 534 13.77 -16.47 21.54
C VAL A 534 15.05 -16.64 20.71
N LEU A 535 15.70 -15.53 20.34
CA LEU A 535 16.95 -15.54 19.60
C LEU A 535 18.07 -16.29 20.35
N ALA A 536 18.23 -16.03 21.65
CA ALA A 536 19.26 -16.69 22.45
C ALA A 536 19.02 -18.21 22.56
N ALA A 537 17.77 -18.63 22.79
CA ALA A 537 17.40 -20.04 22.85
C ALA A 537 17.67 -20.76 21.53
N GLU A 538 17.30 -20.15 20.40
CA GLU A 538 17.54 -20.72 19.08
C GLU A 538 19.01 -20.71 18.68
N LEU A 539 19.80 -19.69 19.07
CA LEU A 539 21.23 -19.70 18.86
C LEU A 539 21.89 -20.88 19.60
N VAL A 540 21.51 -21.12 20.86
CA VAL A 540 22.00 -22.28 21.62
C VAL A 540 21.55 -23.59 20.97
N ARG A 541 20.30 -23.68 20.50
CA ARG A 541 19.79 -24.85 19.79
C ARG A 541 20.55 -25.11 18.49
N ALA A 542 20.83 -24.07 17.70
CA ALA A 542 21.63 -24.18 16.49
C ALA A 542 23.06 -24.66 16.80
N VAL A 543 23.73 -24.04 17.78
CA VAL A 543 25.06 -24.42 18.26
C VAL A 543 25.11 -25.86 18.79
N SER A 544 24.04 -26.33 19.42
CA SER A 544 23.97 -27.71 19.94
C SER A 544 23.97 -28.77 18.83
N ARG A 545 23.43 -28.42 17.65
CA ARG A 545 23.29 -29.29 16.46
C ARG A 545 24.36 -29.02 15.40
N ALA A 546 25.22 -28.02 15.64
CA ALA A 546 26.22 -27.54 14.71
C ALA A 546 27.37 -28.54 14.55
N ARG A 547 28.06 -28.46 13.40
CA ARG A 547 29.40 -29.03 13.25
C ARG A 547 30.47 -28.01 13.63
N ASP A 548 31.72 -28.41 13.66
CA ASP A 548 32.82 -27.52 14.03
C ASP A 548 32.89 -26.29 13.09
N ASN A 549 33.18 -25.12 13.69
CA ASN A 549 33.57 -23.89 12.99
C ASN A 549 32.51 -23.25 12.05
N GLU A 550 31.22 -23.34 12.40
CA GLU A 550 30.15 -22.62 11.67
C GLU A 550 30.13 -21.10 11.97
N LEU A 551 29.56 -20.33 11.02
CA LEU A 551 29.31 -18.90 11.13
C LEU A 551 27.81 -18.62 11.41
N TYR A 552 27.53 -17.89 12.48
CA TYR A 552 26.21 -17.37 12.81
C TYR A 552 26.15 -15.87 12.51
N VAL A 553 25.28 -15.48 11.59
CA VAL A 553 25.06 -14.06 11.23
C VAL A 553 23.68 -13.66 11.73
N ILE A 554 23.63 -12.72 12.67
CA ILE A 554 22.40 -12.23 13.28
C ILE A 554 22.06 -10.86 12.68
N LEU A 555 21.02 -10.82 11.87
CA LEU A 555 20.43 -9.62 11.28
C LEU A 555 19.25 -9.20 12.18
N ALA A 556 19.48 -8.29 13.13
CA ALA A 556 18.47 -7.96 14.12
C ALA A 556 18.55 -6.51 14.60
N ASP A 557 17.40 -5.92 14.93
CA ASP A 557 17.39 -4.63 15.63
C ASP A 557 17.46 -4.85 17.14
N LEU A 558 18.64 -4.55 17.69
CA LEU A 558 18.97 -4.66 19.11
C LEU A 558 19.29 -3.32 19.77
N ALA A 559 19.17 -2.19 19.05
CA ALA A 559 19.64 -0.89 19.53
C ALA A 559 18.94 -0.50 20.85
N GLU A 560 17.62 -0.67 20.93
CA GLU A 560 16.83 -0.30 22.11
C GLU A 560 16.83 -1.36 23.23
N LEU A 561 17.55 -2.48 23.07
CA LEU A 561 17.48 -3.65 23.96
C LEU A 561 18.64 -3.76 24.95
N GLY A 562 19.44 -2.71 25.10
CA GLY A 562 20.68 -2.70 25.90
C GLY A 562 20.68 -3.50 27.23
N PRO A 563 19.73 -3.31 28.16
CA PRO A 563 19.73 -4.05 29.43
C PRO A 563 19.26 -5.51 29.29
N ASP A 564 18.52 -5.86 28.24
CA ASP A 564 17.90 -7.17 28.06
C ASP A 564 18.81 -8.14 27.28
N LEU A 565 20.01 -7.73 26.87
CA LEU A 565 20.95 -8.54 26.05
C LEU A 565 21.60 -9.72 26.78
N GLY A 566 21.45 -9.81 28.11
CA GLY A 566 22.12 -10.83 28.95
C GLY A 566 21.96 -12.28 28.46
N PRO A 567 20.78 -12.75 28.05
CA PRO A 567 20.61 -14.09 27.47
C PRO A 567 21.42 -14.30 26.18
N LEU A 568 21.45 -13.29 25.30
CA LEU A 568 22.18 -13.36 24.03
C LEU A 568 23.70 -13.34 24.24
N GLU A 569 24.20 -12.57 25.20
CA GLU A 569 25.61 -12.60 25.60
C GLU A 569 26.05 -14.00 26.06
N LYS A 570 25.23 -14.66 26.89
CA LYS A 570 25.48 -16.04 27.34
C LYS A 570 25.50 -17.00 26.15
N ALA A 571 24.53 -16.90 25.23
CA ALA A 571 24.46 -17.75 24.05
C ALA A 571 25.68 -17.55 23.11
N ALA A 572 26.09 -16.30 22.88
CA ALA A 572 27.26 -15.98 22.07
C ALA A 572 28.56 -16.53 22.68
N ARG A 573 28.70 -16.47 24.02
CA ARG A 573 29.84 -17.07 24.73
C ARG A 573 29.88 -18.60 24.58
N VAL A 574 28.73 -19.27 24.61
CA VAL A 574 28.63 -20.71 24.36
C VAL A 574 29.04 -21.05 22.93
N ALA A 575 28.57 -20.28 21.93
CA ALA A 575 28.96 -20.44 20.54
C ALA A 575 30.48 -20.31 20.36
N ARG A 576 31.08 -19.27 20.96
CA ARG A 576 32.52 -19.03 20.91
C ARG A 576 33.33 -20.13 21.62
N ALA A 577 32.86 -20.64 22.76
CA ALA A 577 33.51 -21.72 23.48
C ALA A 577 33.60 -23.00 22.63
N ARG A 578 32.62 -23.22 21.74
CA ARG A 578 32.63 -24.30 20.73
C ARG A 578 33.33 -23.94 19.41
N LYS A 579 34.11 -22.86 19.39
CA LYS A 579 34.86 -22.36 18.22
C LYS A 579 33.96 -21.95 17.04
N HIS A 580 32.70 -21.59 17.29
CA HIS A 580 31.86 -20.96 16.28
C HIS A 580 32.06 -19.45 16.26
N HIS A 581 31.76 -18.84 15.12
CA HIS A 581 31.85 -17.41 14.94
C HIS A 581 30.46 -16.78 14.99
N VAL A 582 30.29 -15.72 15.78
CA VAL A 582 29.04 -14.96 15.85
C VAL A 582 29.28 -13.55 15.34
N MET A 583 28.44 -13.12 14.42
CA MET A 583 28.44 -11.80 13.82
C MET A 583 27.03 -11.22 13.93
N VAL A 584 26.92 -9.95 14.32
CA VAL A 584 25.66 -9.24 14.47
C VAL A 584 25.69 -8.03 13.56
N ILE A 585 24.69 -7.92 12.69
CA ILE A 585 24.51 -6.82 11.76
C ILE A 585 23.27 -6.06 12.20
N LEU A 586 23.48 -4.82 12.65
CA LEU A 586 22.42 -3.95 13.11
C LEU A 586 21.87 -3.12 11.93
N PRO A 587 20.55 -3.11 11.70
CA PRO A 587 19.96 -2.22 10.72
C PRO A 587 20.19 -0.76 11.16
N TRP A 588 20.67 0.06 10.23
CA TRP A 588 20.92 1.48 10.50
C TRP A 588 19.93 2.35 9.71
N PRO A 589 19.22 3.31 10.34
CA PRO A 589 18.32 4.19 9.60
C PRO A 589 19.05 4.93 8.47
N ALA A 590 18.47 4.97 7.26
CA ALA A 590 19.14 5.54 6.09
C ALA A 590 19.43 7.04 6.23
N ASP A 591 18.57 7.77 6.95
CA ASP A 591 18.64 9.23 7.10
C ASP A 591 19.55 9.69 8.25
N LEU A 592 20.10 8.76 9.05
CA LEU A 592 20.95 9.11 10.20
C LEU A 592 22.44 8.90 9.88
N PRO A 593 23.30 9.89 10.15
CA PRO A 593 24.74 9.70 10.02
C PRO A 593 25.22 8.64 11.01
N GLY A 594 26.18 7.83 10.61
CA GLY A 594 26.86 6.90 11.51
C GLY A 594 27.73 7.62 12.54
N PRO A 595 28.14 6.91 13.60
CA PRO A 595 29.02 7.47 14.65
C PRO A 595 30.41 7.85 14.13
N ASP A 596 30.86 7.20 13.05
CA ASP A 596 32.19 7.36 12.46
C ASP A 596 32.14 8.01 11.05
N ASP A 597 30.96 8.43 10.59
CA ASP A 597 30.80 9.07 9.28
C ASP A 597 31.26 10.53 9.35
N LYS A 598 31.95 11.01 8.30
CA LYS A 598 32.22 12.45 8.16
C LYS A 598 30.88 13.18 8.11
N PRO A 599 30.73 14.35 8.76
CA PRO A 599 29.48 15.11 8.72
C PRO A 599 29.11 15.35 7.24
N THR A 600 28.02 14.75 6.80
CA THR A 600 27.52 14.92 5.43
C THR A 600 27.16 16.39 5.21
N PRO A 601 27.57 17.00 4.07
CA PRO A 601 27.09 18.32 3.72
C PRO A 601 25.55 18.29 3.65
N LYS A 602 24.92 19.36 4.15
CA LYS A 602 23.45 19.51 4.17
C LYS A 602 22.88 19.15 2.80
N LEU A 603 21.95 18.18 2.75
CA LEU A 603 21.21 17.83 1.54
C LEU A 603 20.70 19.11 0.85
N PRO A 604 21.07 19.37 -0.42
CA PRO A 604 20.58 20.56 -1.12
C PRO A 604 19.08 20.38 -1.37
N GLY A 605 18.25 21.27 -0.79
CA GLY A 605 16.83 21.37 -1.11
C GLY A 605 15.82 21.16 0.04
N ARG A 606 16.24 20.73 1.23
CA ARG A 606 15.38 20.77 2.42
C ARG A 606 16.00 21.69 3.45
N ASN A 607 15.52 22.93 3.57
CA ASN A 607 15.76 23.74 4.76
C ASN A 607 14.97 23.10 5.91
N PRO A 608 15.59 22.33 6.81
CA PRO A 608 14.86 21.83 7.98
C PRO A 608 14.60 23.05 8.85
N THR A 609 13.39 23.20 9.35
CA THR A 609 13.13 24.18 10.42
C THR A 609 14.11 23.89 11.57
N MET A 610 14.59 24.93 12.27
CA MET A 610 15.63 24.80 13.32
C MET A 610 15.31 23.66 14.33
N LYS A 611 14.02 23.43 14.62
CA LYS A 611 13.50 22.33 15.45
C LYS A 611 13.77 20.93 14.86
N ALA A 612 13.61 20.74 13.55
CA ALA A 612 13.82 19.44 12.89
C ALA A 612 15.29 19.02 12.88
N ALA A 613 16.21 19.99 12.73
CA ALA A 613 17.64 19.74 12.82
C ALA A 613 18.06 19.29 14.23
N THR A 614 17.51 19.92 15.28
CA THR A 614 17.77 19.53 16.68
C THR A 614 17.25 18.13 16.99
N VAL A 615 16.08 17.75 16.47
CA VAL A 615 15.51 16.41 16.65
C VAL A 615 16.36 15.34 15.97
N LEU A 616 16.81 15.58 14.74
CA LEU A 616 17.69 14.64 14.02
C LEU A 616 19.03 14.44 14.75
N ASP A 617 19.62 15.51 15.29
CA ASP A 617 20.85 15.42 16.08
C ASP A 617 20.65 14.63 17.39
N ALA A 618 19.54 14.87 18.10
CA ALA A 618 19.20 14.10 19.29
C ALA A 618 18.95 12.61 18.99
N MET A 619 18.25 12.30 17.89
CA MET A 619 18.04 10.93 17.43
C MET A 619 19.36 10.26 17.03
N ALA A 620 20.24 10.95 16.30
CA ALA A 620 21.55 10.43 15.93
C ALA A 620 22.37 10.09 17.17
N LYS A 621 22.46 11.01 18.15
CA LYS A 621 23.15 10.78 19.43
C LYS A 621 22.60 9.56 20.17
N HIS A 622 21.28 9.45 20.28
CA HIS A 622 20.63 8.30 20.92
C HIS A 622 20.99 6.97 20.23
N TYR A 623 20.87 6.89 18.89
CA TYR A 623 21.24 5.69 18.13
C TYR A 623 22.74 5.36 18.24
N HIS A 624 23.62 6.37 18.27
CA HIS A 624 25.06 6.18 18.46
C HIS A 624 25.37 5.58 19.83
N GLU A 625 24.74 6.09 20.89
CA GLU A 625 24.89 5.57 22.25
C GLU A 625 24.40 4.12 22.36
N GLN A 626 23.22 3.84 21.81
CA GLN A 626 22.67 2.48 21.76
C GLN A 626 23.58 1.51 21.01
N PHE A 627 24.07 1.90 19.83
CA PHE A 627 25.02 1.09 19.06
C PHE A 627 26.30 0.78 19.85
N ARG A 628 26.91 1.81 20.46
CA ARG A 628 28.10 1.64 21.31
C ARG A 628 27.82 0.72 22.50
N ARG A 629 26.60 0.72 23.04
CA ARG A 629 26.19 -0.17 24.13
C ARG A 629 26.09 -1.62 23.66
N VAL A 630 25.39 -1.88 22.56
CA VAL A 630 25.26 -3.23 21.97
C VAL A 630 26.64 -3.78 21.57
N ARG A 631 27.47 -2.96 20.92
CA ARG A 631 28.84 -3.34 20.52
C ARG A 631 29.72 -3.68 21.72
N ARG A 632 29.63 -2.93 22.82
CA ARG A 632 30.36 -3.24 24.06
C ARG A 632 29.88 -4.52 24.71
N ALA A 633 28.56 -4.72 24.82
CA ALA A 633 27.93 -5.88 25.43
C ALA A 633 28.30 -7.19 24.69
N LEU A 634 28.01 -7.24 23.39
CA LEU A 634 28.26 -8.44 22.57
C LEU A 634 29.75 -8.63 22.24
N GLY A 635 30.52 -7.54 22.14
CA GLY A 635 31.96 -7.59 21.96
C GLY A 635 32.70 -8.30 23.09
N ARG A 636 32.27 -8.11 24.36
CA ARG A 636 32.80 -8.87 25.51
C ARG A 636 32.57 -10.38 25.38
N SER A 637 31.47 -10.77 24.76
CA SER A 637 31.14 -12.17 24.48
C SER A 637 31.87 -12.74 23.26
N GLY A 638 32.60 -11.88 22.52
CA GLY A 638 33.38 -12.23 21.34
C GLY A 638 32.60 -12.25 20.02
N ALA A 639 31.39 -11.70 20.00
CA ALA A 639 30.65 -11.47 18.77
C ALA A 639 31.13 -10.18 18.08
N THR A 640 31.21 -10.20 16.76
CA THR A 640 31.52 -9.01 15.95
C THR A 640 30.23 -8.25 15.65
N VAL A 641 30.13 -6.99 16.03
CA VAL A 641 28.95 -6.15 15.76
C VAL A 641 29.31 -5.13 14.67
N ILE A 642 28.54 -5.11 13.59
CA ILE A 642 28.66 -4.14 12.48
C ILE A 642 27.31 -3.48 12.19
N ARG A 643 27.33 -2.29 11.57
CA ARG A 643 26.12 -1.66 11.02
C ARG A 643 26.04 -1.88 9.50
N VAL A 644 24.83 -1.84 8.95
CA VAL A 644 24.59 -2.06 7.51
C VAL A 644 25.33 -1.07 6.58
N ASN A 645 25.65 0.15 7.03
CA ASN A 645 26.21 1.21 6.15
C ASN A 645 27.74 1.38 6.24
N GLU A 646 28.44 0.73 7.18
CA GLU A 646 29.89 0.97 7.44
C GLU A 646 30.79 0.32 6.40
N THR A 647 30.32 -0.80 5.84
CA THR A 647 31.03 -1.73 4.95
C THR A 647 29.96 -2.50 4.20
N ASP A 648 30.21 -2.91 2.96
CA ASP A 648 29.34 -3.87 2.27
C ASP A 648 29.19 -5.13 3.17
N PRO A 649 28.04 -5.33 3.84
CA PRO A 649 27.93 -6.33 4.88
C PRO A 649 28.02 -7.74 4.31
N VAL A 650 27.59 -7.91 3.05
CA VAL A 650 27.72 -9.16 2.31
C VAL A 650 29.20 -9.50 2.19
N ARG A 651 30.02 -8.56 1.74
CA ARG A 651 31.48 -8.74 1.64
C ARG A 651 32.15 -9.06 2.98
N VAL A 652 31.75 -8.41 4.07
CA VAL A 652 32.31 -8.72 5.41
C VAL A 652 31.97 -10.15 5.85
N VAL A 653 30.74 -10.60 5.59
CA VAL A 653 30.33 -11.98 5.86
C VAL A 653 31.12 -12.96 4.99
N LEU A 654 31.30 -12.68 3.70
CA LEU A 654 32.09 -13.51 2.79
C LEU A 654 33.57 -13.56 3.20
N ASP A 655 34.17 -12.43 3.55
CA ASP A 655 35.54 -12.37 4.06
C ASP A 655 35.70 -13.20 5.34
N ARG A 656 34.65 -13.27 6.16
CA ARG A 656 34.63 -14.11 7.36
C ARG A 656 34.56 -15.59 6.99
N LEU A 657 33.71 -15.97 6.03
CA LEU A 657 33.62 -17.34 5.52
C LEU A 657 34.95 -17.80 4.90
N ASP A 658 35.63 -16.94 4.15
CA ASP A 658 36.95 -17.24 3.57
C ASP A 658 38.04 -17.46 4.63
N ARG A 659 37.97 -16.73 5.76
CA ARG A 659 38.85 -17.00 6.90
C ARG A 659 38.56 -18.37 7.53
N LEU A 660 37.31 -18.82 7.57
CA LEU A 660 36.95 -20.15 8.08
C LEU A 660 37.45 -21.27 7.15
N ARG A 661 37.54 -21.00 5.85
CA ARG A 661 38.20 -21.88 4.87
C ARG A 661 39.73 -21.92 5.01
N GLY A 662 40.32 -20.97 5.73
CA GLY A 662 41.78 -20.81 5.79
C GLY A 662 42.37 -20.15 4.53
N LEU A 663 41.56 -19.45 3.72
CA LEU A 663 41.99 -18.83 2.45
C LEU A 663 42.78 -17.53 2.65
N ARG A 664 42.67 -16.87 3.81
CA ARG A 664 43.43 -15.67 4.17
C ARG A 664 44.20 -15.90 5.47
N THR A 665 45.53 -15.99 5.37
CA THR A 665 46.43 -15.83 6.52
C THR A 665 46.17 -14.47 7.16
N ARG A 666 46.09 -14.42 8.51
CA ARG A 666 46.07 -13.16 9.27
C ARG A 666 47.23 -12.29 8.77
N ARG A 667 46.91 -11.21 8.05
CA ARG A 667 47.79 -10.05 7.97
C ARG A 667 47.43 -9.12 9.11
#